data_AF-A0A0E0M9M2-F1
#
_entry.id   AF-A0A0E0M9M2-F1
#
_cell.length_a   1.000
_cell.length_b   1.000
_cell.length_c   1.000
_cell.angle_alpha   90.00
_cell.angle_beta   90.00
_cell.angle_gamma   90.00
#
_symmetry.space_group_name_H-M   'P 1'
#
loop_
_entity.id
_entity.type
_entity.pdbx_description
1 polymer ?
#
loop_
_entity_poly.entity_id
_entity_poly.type
_entity_poly.pdbx_seq_one_letter_code
_entity_poly.pdbx_strand_id
1 'polypeptide(L)'
;MESRAGVAVAVVAMLLLLAPGAEPIGLWLPPPTGGGRLGGAAAPGRYLTQEERWMDQTLDHFNPTDHRQFKQRYYEFLDYYRAPKGPIFLYICGESSCNGIPNSYLAVMAKKFGAAVVSPEHRYYGKSSPFESLTTENLRFLSSKQALFDLAVFRQYYQETLNAKYNRSGADSSWFVFGGSYAGALSAWFRLKFPHLTCGSLASSGVVLSVYNYTDFDKQIGESAGPECKAALQETTKLVDGQLQSGRNAVKQLFGASTLKNDGDFLFLLADAAAIAFQYGNPDALCSPIVEAKKNGTDLVETFARYVKDYYIGTFGASVASYDQEYLKNTTPPPAESAYRLWWYQVCSEVAYFQVAPKNDSVRSAKIDTRYHLDLCRNVFGEGVYPDVFMTNLYYGGTRIAGSKIVFANGSQDPWRHASKQKSSKELPSYLIECSNCGHCSDLSGCPQAPSHIEGDSSNCSSPEAVNKVRKQIVDHIDLWLSECQEQGGTGVLLLPPHHRSPVSILIHSIRPRLQPRIPVSSPAACTDPHPASRGGAQRPPTSAASSLAGEHPSVPTPHQERKSSTEKTSETYLHLFFISASIPNKSSYPCGLPNHCLRSLKPRLGSSDPRAPCLLRWIHDGAAVAAARATESMGSRPRVAFLHHLLAVVAVAVLLLARGAEPLASGGGVAGRHLTTEEQWMDQRLDHFSPTDHRQFKQRYYEFADYHAAGGGGPVFLRICGESSCNGIPNDYLAVLAKKFGAAVVTPEHRYYGKSSPFKSLTTENLRFLSSKQALFDLAAFRQHYQETLNARYNRSSGFDNPWFVFGVSYSGALSAWFRLKFPHLTCGSLASSGVVLAVYNFTDFDKQVGESAGPECKAALQEVTRLVDEQLRLDSRSVKALFGAEKLKNDGDFLFFLADAAAIGFQYGIPDAVCSPLITAKKSGTSLVETYAQYVQDFFIRRWGTPVSSYDQEYLKKTTPDDTNFGGSKFAVRLPIFKWHPKTIAFALQRSIQASKIVFTNGSQDPWRHASKQKSSKYSDPSNCSSPAAVSTVRKQIASHISLWLSQCQEPTRIDKCNTVKAVAAVARVNHGSTL
;
A
#
# COMPACT_ATOMS: atom_id res chain seq x y z
N MET A 1 -3.08 -66.13 53.46
CA MET A 1 -2.14 -66.46 54.55
C MET A 1 -0.95 -65.54 54.36
N GLU A 2 -0.83 -64.42 55.08
CA GLU A 2 -0.65 -64.27 56.55
C GLU A 2 0.82 -64.57 56.94
N SER A 3 1.47 -63.83 57.85
CA SER A 3 0.91 -63.15 59.04
C SER A 3 1.20 -61.63 59.14
N ARG A 4 0.77 -61.01 60.26
CA ARG A 4 0.80 -59.56 60.55
C ARG A 4 1.85 -59.17 61.62
N ALA A 5 2.58 -58.08 61.37
CA ALA A 5 3.05 -57.05 62.33
C ALA A 5 3.91 -56.03 61.56
N GLY A 6 3.97 -54.72 61.84
CA GLY A 6 3.21 -53.84 62.73
C GLY A 6 3.34 -52.38 62.21
N VAL A 7 2.48 -51.46 62.66
CA VAL A 7 2.29 -50.13 62.01
C VAL A 7 3.33 -49.08 62.42
N ALA A 8 4.04 -48.47 61.46
CA ALA A 8 4.37 -47.02 61.40
C ALA A 8 5.20 -46.64 60.14
N VAL A 9 5.31 -45.33 59.89
CA VAL A 9 6.15 -44.62 58.88
C VAL A 9 5.70 -44.74 57.42
N ALA A 10 5.17 -43.63 56.88
CA ALA A 10 4.89 -43.44 55.46
C ALA A 10 5.31 -42.03 55.01
N VAL A 11 6.01 -41.96 53.87
CA VAL A 11 6.17 -40.82 52.94
C VAL A 11 6.55 -39.46 53.55
N VAL A 12 7.79 -39.02 53.28
CA VAL A 12 8.25 -37.64 53.56
C VAL A 12 7.58 -36.66 52.59
N ALA A 13 6.46 -36.09 53.02
CA ALA A 13 5.95 -34.81 52.59
C ALA A 13 6.14 -33.76 53.72
N MET A 14 6.06 -32.47 53.38
CA MET A 14 6.40 -31.32 54.25
C MET A 14 7.89 -31.23 54.67
N LEU A 15 8.66 -30.41 53.95
CA LEU A 15 9.63 -29.47 54.53
C LEU A 15 10.08 -28.41 53.49
N LEU A 16 9.11 -27.72 52.89
CA LEU A 16 9.32 -26.56 52.01
C LEU A 16 8.28 -25.46 52.34
N LEU A 17 8.37 -24.92 53.55
CA LEU A 17 7.66 -23.73 54.00
C LEU A 17 8.64 -22.88 54.81
N LEU A 18 9.06 -21.74 54.25
CA LEU A 18 9.63 -20.52 54.88
C LEU A 18 10.50 -19.74 53.86
N ALA A 19 9.85 -19.20 52.82
CA ALA A 19 10.43 -18.20 51.92
C ALA A 19 9.30 -17.35 51.31
N PRO A 20 9.07 -16.11 51.79
CA PRO A 20 8.01 -15.25 51.26
C PRO A 20 8.47 -14.46 50.02
N GLY A 21 7.54 -14.19 49.10
CA GLY A 21 7.67 -13.11 48.11
C GLY A 21 8.53 -13.38 46.88
N ALA A 22 7.91 -13.94 45.83
CA ALA A 22 8.32 -13.71 44.44
C ALA A 22 7.15 -13.03 43.71
N GLU A 23 7.38 -11.81 43.22
CA GLU A 23 6.32 -10.83 42.96
C GLU A 23 5.54 -11.05 41.63
N PRO A 24 4.36 -10.42 41.45
CA PRO A 24 3.55 -10.55 40.23
C PRO A 24 4.10 -9.74 39.04
N ILE A 25 3.67 -10.12 37.83
CA ILE A 25 4.19 -9.64 36.55
C ILE A 25 3.07 -8.99 35.70
N GLY A 26 3.39 -7.87 35.05
CA GLY A 26 2.61 -7.23 33.98
C GLY A 26 1.38 -6.40 34.40
N LEU A 27 0.84 -5.46 33.59
CA LEU A 27 1.33 -4.75 32.39
C LEU A 27 0.73 -3.31 32.27
N TRP A 28 1.49 -2.30 31.81
CA TRP A 28 0.94 -1.16 31.05
C TRP A 28 1.37 -1.19 29.59
N LEU A 29 0.56 -1.84 28.76
CA LEU A 29 0.98 -2.36 27.46
C LEU A 29 -0.25 -2.68 26.59
N PRO A 30 -0.27 -3.61 25.59
CA PRO A 30 -1.56 -4.05 25.07
C PRO A 30 -2.43 -4.62 26.20
N PRO A 31 -3.75 -4.72 25.97
CA PRO A 31 -4.64 -5.40 26.90
C PRO A 31 -4.06 -6.77 27.31
N PRO A 32 -3.92 -7.05 28.62
CA PRO A 32 -3.39 -8.33 29.11
C PRO A 32 -4.10 -9.50 28.43
N THR A 33 -3.33 -10.37 27.76
CA THR A 33 -3.90 -11.51 27.02
C THR A 33 -4.71 -12.38 27.98
N GLY A 34 -6.03 -12.39 27.86
CA GLY A 34 -7.01 -12.63 28.93
C GLY A 34 -6.73 -13.81 29.87
N GLY A 35 -5.85 -13.59 30.84
CA GLY A 35 -5.11 -14.64 31.55
C GLY A 35 -4.22 -14.10 32.67
N GLY A 36 -4.70 -13.09 33.41
CA GLY A 36 -4.20 -12.82 34.77
C GLY A 36 -4.40 -14.05 35.68
N ARG A 37 -3.78 -14.04 36.88
CA ARG A 37 -3.65 -15.22 37.77
C ARG A 37 -4.98 -15.72 38.39
N LEU A 38 -5.85 -16.31 37.57
CA LEU A 38 -6.60 -17.49 37.98
C LEU A 38 -5.68 -18.70 37.77
N GLY A 39 -5.25 -19.34 38.87
CA GLY A 39 -4.43 -20.55 38.86
C GLY A 39 -5.21 -21.81 38.46
N GLY A 40 -6.00 -21.72 37.38
CA GLY A 40 -6.82 -22.79 36.83
C GLY A 40 -6.67 -22.87 35.31
N ALA A 41 -7.05 -24.00 34.72
CA ALA A 41 -6.94 -24.22 33.28
C ALA A 41 -7.69 -23.15 32.47
N ALA A 42 -7.19 -22.84 31.26
CA ALA A 42 -7.77 -21.84 30.38
C ALA A 42 -9.28 -22.11 30.15
N ALA A 43 -10.11 -21.13 30.53
CA ALA A 43 -11.57 -21.28 30.47
C ALA A 43 -12.03 -21.60 29.03
N PRO A 44 -12.74 -22.71 28.81
CA PRO A 44 -13.12 -23.14 27.46
C PRO A 44 -14.01 -22.10 26.76
N GLY A 45 -13.73 -21.83 25.49
CA GLY A 45 -14.54 -20.97 24.63
C GLY A 45 -14.04 -19.52 24.43
N ARG A 46 -12.99 -19.05 25.13
CA ARG A 46 -12.43 -17.68 24.92
C ARG A 46 -11.75 -17.47 23.56
N TYR A 47 -11.23 -18.54 22.95
CA TYR A 47 -10.58 -18.51 21.64
C TYR A 47 -11.24 -19.52 20.71
N LEU A 48 -11.35 -19.21 19.41
CA LEU A 48 -11.80 -20.15 18.37
C LEU A 48 -10.73 -21.20 18.05
N THR A 49 -9.46 -20.83 18.19
CA THR A 49 -8.30 -21.70 18.02
C THR A 49 -7.10 -21.13 18.78
N GLN A 50 -6.22 -22.01 19.23
CA GLN A 50 -4.88 -21.69 19.74
C GLN A 50 -3.80 -22.55 19.05
N GLU A 51 -4.13 -23.17 17.90
CA GLU A 51 -3.17 -23.97 17.11
C GLU A 51 -2.15 -23.05 16.41
N GLU A 52 -0.91 -23.06 16.88
CA GLU A 52 0.15 -22.21 16.32
C GLU A 52 0.64 -22.70 14.96
N ARG A 53 0.64 -21.80 13.98
CA ARG A 53 1.25 -22.02 12.65
C ARG A 53 2.27 -20.94 12.33
N TRP A 54 3.09 -21.20 11.33
CA TRP A 54 4.30 -20.44 11.06
C TRP A 54 4.53 -20.25 9.57
N MET A 55 4.98 -19.06 9.18
CA MET A 55 5.51 -18.77 7.85
C MET A 55 6.90 -18.13 7.94
N ASP A 56 7.67 -18.22 6.86
CA ASP A 56 8.90 -17.44 6.68
C ASP A 56 8.56 -16.06 6.12
N GLN A 57 8.91 -15.02 6.86
CA GLN A 57 8.63 -13.62 6.56
C GLN A 57 9.92 -12.84 6.30
N THR A 58 9.90 -11.89 5.36
CA THR A 58 11.05 -11.05 5.03
C THR A 58 11.38 -10.08 6.17
N LEU A 59 12.65 -10.01 6.58
CA LEU A 59 13.10 -9.11 7.64
C LEU A 59 12.85 -7.64 7.27
N ASP A 60 13.29 -7.22 6.10
CA ASP A 60 13.17 -5.84 5.62
C ASP A 60 12.52 -5.79 4.23
N HIS A 61 11.31 -5.25 4.15
CA HIS A 61 10.59 -5.08 2.89
C HIS A 61 11.08 -3.87 2.06
N PHE A 62 11.97 -3.04 2.58
CA PHE A 62 12.40 -1.79 1.94
C PHE A 62 13.85 -1.78 1.46
N ASN A 63 14.70 -2.66 1.99
CA ASN A 63 16.04 -2.91 1.46
C ASN A 63 16.04 -4.06 0.41
N PRO A 64 16.21 -3.78 -0.90
CA PRO A 64 16.16 -4.81 -1.93
C PRO A 64 17.35 -5.78 -1.90
N THR A 65 18.41 -5.49 -1.14
CA THR A 65 19.59 -6.37 -1.00
C THR A 65 19.58 -7.19 0.30
N ASP A 66 18.54 -7.06 1.14
CA ASP A 66 18.36 -7.92 2.30
C ASP A 66 17.45 -9.10 1.92
N HIS A 67 17.94 -10.31 2.20
CA HIS A 67 17.22 -11.57 1.91
C HIS A 67 17.04 -12.40 3.19
N ARG A 68 17.32 -11.82 4.36
CA ARG A 68 17.10 -12.47 5.65
C ARG A 68 15.61 -12.61 5.94
N GLN A 69 15.26 -13.70 6.60
CA GLN A 69 13.89 -14.05 6.96
C GLN A 69 13.79 -14.41 8.45
N PHE A 70 12.59 -14.31 9.00
CA PHE A 70 12.25 -14.75 10.35
C PHE A 70 10.94 -15.53 10.35
N LYS A 71 10.67 -16.28 11.42
CA LYS A 71 9.40 -17.01 11.57
C LYS A 71 8.33 -16.09 12.13
N GLN A 72 7.25 -15.89 11.37
CA GLN A 72 6.06 -15.18 11.82
C GLN A 72 4.97 -16.19 12.23
N ARG A 73 4.46 -16.07 13.45
CA ARG A 73 3.37 -16.89 14.00
C ARG A 73 2.03 -16.45 13.42
N TYR A 74 1.13 -17.40 13.18
CA TYR A 74 -0.25 -17.13 12.84
C TYR A 74 -1.20 -18.24 13.33
N TYR A 75 -2.50 -17.96 13.30
CA TYR A 75 -3.57 -18.90 13.65
C TYR A 75 -4.55 -19.05 12.48
N GLU A 76 -5.16 -20.24 12.34
CA GLU A 76 -6.21 -20.57 11.36
C GLU A 76 -7.42 -21.19 12.04
N PHE A 77 -8.63 -20.73 11.69
CA PHE A 77 -9.91 -21.35 12.05
C PHE A 77 -10.79 -21.50 10.81
N LEU A 78 -11.23 -22.74 10.51
CA LEU A 78 -11.96 -23.08 9.28
C LEU A 78 -13.36 -23.67 9.51
N ASP A 79 -13.81 -23.88 10.74
CA ASP A 79 -15.04 -24.65 10.99
C ASP A 79 -16.31 -23.93 10.48
N TYR A 80 -16.23 -22.61 10.27
CA TYR A 80 -17.29 -21.81 9.64
C TYR A 80 -17.09 -21.60 8.13
N TYR A 81 -15.97 -22.05 7.55
CA TYR A 81 -15.60 -21.77 6.17
C TYR A 81 -16.44 -22.56 5.16
N ARG A 82 -17.20 -21.86 4.31
CA ARG A 82 -17.94 -22.44 3.18
C ARG A 82 -16.99 -22.75 2.02
N ALA A 83 -16.15 -23.75 2.22
CA ALA A 83 -15.15 -24.18 1.24
C ALA A 83 -15.78 -24.58 -0.11
N PRO A 84 -15.13 -24.30 -1.26
CA PRO A 84 -13.90 -23.54 -1.45
C PRO A 84 -14.16 -22.05 -1.83
N LYS A 85 -15.33 -21.50 -1.48
CA LYS A 85 -15.84 -20.20 -2.00
C LYS A 85 -16.10 -19.12 -0.94
N GLY A 86 -16.05 -19.45 0.36
CA GLY A 86 -16.23 -18.47 1.43
C GLY A 86 -15.21 -17.33 1.40
N PRO A 87 -15.50 -16.19 2.05
CA PRO A 87 -14.51 -15.15 2.26
C PRO A 87 -13.44 -15.58 3.28
N ILE A 88 -12.35 -14.82 3.35
CA ILE A 88 -11.32 -14.94 4.37
C ILE A 88 -11.33 -13.66 5.21
N PHE A 89 -11.49 -13.81 6.52
CA PHE A 89 -11.44 -12.74 7.50
C PHE A 89 -10.05 -12.70 8.13
N LEU A 90 -9.31 -11.63 7.84
CA LEU A 90 -7.98 -11.38 8.37
C LEU A 90 -8.10 -10.52 9.63
N TYR A 91 -7.89 -11.14 10.80
CA TYR A 91 -7.76 -10.42 12.07
C TYR A 91 -6.31 -10.04 12.31
N ILE A 92 -6.05 -8.80 12.71
CA ILE A 92 -4.71 -8.33 13.05
C ILE A 92 -4.60 -8.32 14.58
N CYS A 93 -3.67 -9.10 15.15
CA CYS A 93 -3.54 -9.22 16.60
C CYS A 93 -3.14 -7.90 17.30
N GLY A 94 -2.35 -7.07 16.59
CA GLY A 94 -1.87 -5.78 17.09
C GLY A 94 -0.60 -5.86 17.92
N GLU A 95 -0.52 -4.94 18.87
CA GLU A 95 0.61 -4.61 19.75
C GLU A 95 0.85 -5.63 20.88
N SER A 96 0.46 -6.90 20.71
CA SER A 96 0.52 -7.98 21.71
C SER A 96 1.05 -9.32 21.20
N SER A 97 1.48 -10.17 22.14
CA SER A 97 1.52 -11.61 21.91
C SER A 97 0.12 -12.09 21.51
N CYS A 98 0.02 -12.64 20.32
CA CYS A 98 -1.22 -13.26 19.85
C CYS A 98 -1.32 -14.67 20.45
N ASN A 99 -2.35 -14.92 21.26
CA ASN A 99 -2.51 -16.18 21.98
C ASN A 99 -3.58 -17.10 21.38
N GLY A 100 -4.07 -16.78 20.18
CA GLY A 100 -5.16 -17.46 19.48
C GLY A 100 -6.08 -16.48 18.75
N ILE A 101 -7.07 -16.99 18.01
CA ILE A 101 -8.12 -16.15 17.43
C ILE A 101 -9.19 -15.90 18.51
N PRO A 102 -9.43 -14.65 18.95
CA PRO A 102 -10.38 -14.38 20.02
C PRO A 102 -11.82 -14.68 19.59
N ASN A 103 -12.61 -15.29 20.47
CA ASN A 103 -14.03 -15.56 20.22
C ASN A 103 -14.89 -14.32 20.52
N SER A 104 -14.66 -13.25 19.76
CA SER A 104 -15.38 -11.96 19.83
C SER A 104 -16.53 -11.92 18.83
N TYR A 105 -17.16 -10.75 18.62
CA TYR A 105 -18.21 -10.59 17.59
C TYR A 105 -17.72 -10.92 16.16
N LEU A 106 -16.39 -10.98 15.94
CA LEU A 106 -15.80 -11.53 14.71
C LEU A 106 -16.25 -12.97 14.43
N ALA A 107 -16.42 -13.80 15.45
CA ALA A 107 -16.90 -15.18 15.32
C ALA A 107 -18.32 -15.22 14.75
N VAL A 108 -19.22 -14.39 15.29
CA VAL A 108 -20.61 -14.24 14.83
C VAL A 108 -20.65 -13.82 13.36
N MET A 109 -19.84 -12.83 12.98
CA MET A 109 -19.72 -12.39 11.59
C MET A 109 -19.17 -13.50 10.69
N ALA A 110 -18.09 -14.18 11.08
CA ALA A 110 -17.50 -15.27 10.31
C ALA A 110 -18.50 -16.41 10.06
N LYS A 111 -19.29 -16.78 11.09
CA LYS A 111 -20.37 -17.77 11.02
C LYS A 111 -21.49 -17.36 10.06
N LYS A 112 -21.92 -16.08 10.09
CA LYS A 112 -22.90 -15.52 9.13
C LYS A 112 -22.38 -15.61 7.69
N PHE A 113 -21.17 -15.14 7.43
CA PHE A 113 -20.62 -15.02 6.08
C PHE A 113 -20.04 -16.34 5.53
N GLY A 114 -19.86 -17.36 6.37
CA GLY A 114 -19.24 -18.61 5.97
C GLY A 114 -17.73 -18.47 5.77
N ALA A 115 -17.08 -17.65 6.61
CA ALA A 115 -15.71 -17.22 6.44
C ALA A 115 -14.70 -18.19 7.09
N ALA A 116 -13.52 -18.30 6.47
CA ALA A 116 -12.30 -18.69 7.17
C ALA A 116 -11.82 -17.51 8.02
N VAL A 117 -11.29 -17.74 9.22
CA VAL A 117 -10.63 -16.69 10.01
C VAL A 117 -9.14 -17.01 10.13
N VAL A 118 -8.30 -16.03 9.85
CA VAL A 118 -6.84 -16.12 9.97
C VAL A 118 -6.28 -14.92 10.72
N SER A 119 -5.25 -15.15 11.52
CA SER A 119 -4.71 -14.14 12.43
C SER A 119 -3.18 -14.22 12.52
N PRO A 120 -2.43 -13.48 11.69
CA PRO A 120 -0.99 -13.34 11.84
C PRO A 120 -0.65 -12.44 13.03
N GLU A 121 0.36 -12.84 13.79
CA GLU A 121 0.97 -12.03 14.83
C GLU A 121 1.82 -10.91 14.22
N HIS A 122 1.85 -9.74 14.87
CA HIS A 122 2.65 -8.61 14.41
C HIS A 122 4.14 -8.87 14.65
N ARG A 123 5.00 -8.47 13.70
CA ARG A 123 6.47 -8.56 13.86
C ARG A 123 6.93 -7.96 15.20
N TYR A 124 7.95 -8.57 15.80
CA TYR A 124 8.48 -8.33 17.15
C TYR A 124 7.60 -8.77 18.33
N TYR A 125 6.28 -8.76 18.21
CA TYR A 125 5.40 -9.09 19.33
C TYR A 125 5.29 -10.61 19.54
N GLY A 126 5.11 -11.01 20.80
CA GLY A 126 4.95 -12.41 21.21
C GLY A 126 6.13 -13.31 20.82
N LYS A 127 5.88 -14.24 19.88
CA LYS A 127 6.91 -15.16 19.37
C LYS A 127 7.42 -14.79 17.98
N SER A 128 6.90 -13.72 17.37
CA SER A 128 7.23 -13.31 16.00
C SER A 128 8.37 -12.29 15.94
N SER A 129 9.39 -12.46 16.78
CA SER A 129 10.57 -11.58 16.80
C SER A 129 11.63 -12.02 15.79
N PRO A 130 12.18 -11.10 14.96
CA PRO A 130 13.32 -11.41 14.11
C PRO A 130 14.66 -11.53 14.86
N PHE A 131 14.72 -11.10 16.12
CA PHE A 131 15.94 -11.08 16.93
C PHE A 131 15.67 -11.50 18.38
N GLU A 132 16.67 -12.09 19.04
CA GLU A 132 16.62 -12.44 20.47
C GLU A 132 16.70 -11.20 21.39
N SER A 133 17.32 -10.11 20.92
CA SER A 133 17.49 -8.88 21.68
C SER A 133 16.88 -7.65 20.99
N LEU A 134 16.22 -6.82 21.79
CA LEU A 134 15.50 -5.61 21.43
C LEU A 134 16.38 -4.35 21.59
N THR A 135 17.62 -4.43 21.11
CA THR A 135 18.49 -3.23 21.00
C THR A 135 17.86 -2.21 20.07
N THR A 136 18.15 -0.92 20.25
CA THR A 136 17.61 0.14 19.37
C THR A 136 17.97 -0.09 17.89
N GLU A 137 19.13 -0.69 17.60
CA GLU A 137 19.48 -1.09 16.24
C GLU A 137 18.56 -2.20 15.70
N ASN A 138 18.32 -3.27 16.47
CA ASN A 138 17.45 -4.35 16.05
C ASN A 138 16.01 -3.88 15.85
N LEU A 139 15.54 -2.92 16.67
CA LEU A 139 14.20 -2.35 16.56
C LEU A 139 13.96 -1.53 15.29
N ARG A 140 14.98 -1.17 14.48
CA ARG A 140 14.78 -0.38 13.24
C ARG A 140 13.83 -1.00 12.21
N PHE A 141 13.58 -2.32 12.27
CA PHE A 141 12.62 -2.99 11.39
C PHE A 141 11.21 -3.13 12.02
N LEU A 142 10.96 -2.54 13.19
CA LEU A 142 9.64 -2.40 13.80
C LEU A 142 9.02 -1.07 13.38
N SER A 143 8.13 -1.12 12.38
CA SER A 143 7.28 0.02 12.00
C SER A 143 5.99 -0.48 11.36
N SER A 144 4.95 0.35 11.39
CA SER A 144 3.68 0.06 10.70
C SER A 144 3.89 -0.16 9.20
N LYS A 145 4.85 0.58 8.60
CA LYS A 145 5.24 0.44 7.19
C LYS A 145 5.71 -0.97 6.87
N GLN A 146 6.53 -1.59 7.72
CA GLN A 146 6.99 -2.97 7.58
C GLN A 146 5.84 -3.97 7.82
N ALA A 147 5.06 -3.79 8.89
CA ALA A 147 3.93 -4.66 9.23
C ALA A 147 2.85 -4.72 8.14
N LEU A 148 2.57 -3.61 7.45
CA LEU A 148 1.65 -3.58 6.31
C LEU A 148 2.16 -4.38 5.10
N PHE A 149 3.47 -4.56 4.93
CA PHE A 149 4.02 -5.48 3.94
C PHE A 149 4.02 -6.94 4.43
N ASP A 150 4.23 -7.20 5.74
CA ASP A 150 4.04 -8.55 6.29
C ASP A 150 2.63 -9.09 6.00
N LEU A 151 1.60 -8.26 6.24
CA LEU A 151 0.20 -8.61 5.93
C LEU A 151 -0.03 -8.88 4.43
N ALA A 152 0.70 -8.19 3.54
CA ALA A 152 0.59 -8.42 2.09
C ALA A 152 1.23 -9.76 1.68
N VAL A 153 2.40 -10.11 2.25
CA VAL A 153 3.08 -11.38 2.00
C VAL A 153 2.31 -12.54 2.64
N PHE A 154 1.86 -12.39 3.90
CA PHE A 154 1.01 -13.36 4.59
C PHE A 154 -0.27 -13.66 3.79
N ARG A 155 -0.96 -12.62 3.29
CA ARG A 155 -2.15 -12.77 2.45
C ARG A 155 -1.86 -13.64 1.21
N GLN A 156 -0.74 -13.40 0.54
CA GLN A 156 -0.36 -14.18 -0.65
C GLN A 156 0.01 -15.63 -0.30
N TYR A 157 0.88 -15.82 0.68
CA TYR A 157 1.28 -17.14 1.21
C TYR A 157 0.06 -17.98 1.64
N TYR A 158 -0.90 -17.36 2.34
CA TYR A 158 -2.09 -18.04 2.80
C TYR A 158 -3.06 -18.34 1.64
N GLN A 159 -3.21 -17.44 0.66
CA GLN A 159 -4.01 -17.70 -0.55
C GLN A 159 -3.45 -18.89 -1.34
N GLU A 160 -2.12 -19.02 -1.46
CA GLU A 160 -1.45 -20.15 -2.11
C GLU A 160 -1.62 -21.44 -1.30
N THR A 161 -1.44 -21.38 0.02
CA THR A 161 -1.66 -22.51 0.94
C THR A 161 -3.11 -23.02 0.88
N LEU A 162 -4.09 -22.11 0.89
CA LEU A 162 -5.51 -22.44 0.78
C LEU A 162 -5.87 -22.99 -0.61
N ASN A 163 -5.24 -22.48 -1.67
CA ASN A 163 -5.41 -22.99 -3.02
C ASN A 163 -4.88 -24.42 -3.15
N ALA A 164 -3.70 -24.73 -2.57
CA ALA A 164 -3.18 -26.09 -2.49
C ALA A 164 -4.12 -27.02 -1.67
N LYS A 165 -4.54 -26.58 -0.47
CA LYS A 165 -5.44 -27.31 0.43
C LYS A 165 -6.78 -27.73 -0.21
N TYR A 166 -7.26 -26.98 -1.20
CA TYR A 166 -8.51 -27.24 -1.92
C TYR A 166 -8.34 -27.50 -3.44
N ASN A 167 -7.13 -27.82 -3.91
CA ASN A 167 -6.81 -28.09 -5.33
C ASN A 167 -7.29 -27.00 -6.32
N ARG A 168 -7.26 -25.73 -5.92
CA ARG A 168 -7.67 -24.58 -6.74
C ARG A 168 -6.48 -24.06 -7.55
N SER A 169 -6.60 -23.98 -8.87
CA SER A 169 -5.58 -23.34 -9.73
C SER A 169 -5.96 -21.90 -10.05
N GLY A 170 -5.06 -20.94 -9.76
CA GLY A 170 -5.19 -19.53 -10.14
C GLY A 170 -6.36 -18.76 -9.50
N ALA A 171 -7.12 -19.37 -8.59
CA ALA A 171 -8.26 -18.74 -7.94
C ALA A 171 -7.83 -17.79 -6.82
N ASP A 172 -8.59 -16.73 -6.61
CA ASP A 172 -8.43 -15.78 -5.51
C ASP A 172 -9.66 -15.84 -4.60
N SER A 173 -9.51 -15.59 -3.30
CA SER A 173 -10.62 -15.51 -2.34
C SER A 173 -10.99 -14.05 -2.06
N SER A 174 -12.22 -13.79 -1.62
CA SER A 174 -12.61 -12.45 -1.14
C SER A 174 -12.06 -12.23 0.28
N TRP A 175 -11.21 -11.22 0.48
CA TRP A 175 -10.61 -10.91 1.78
C TRP A 175 -11.26 -9.70 2.46
N PHE A 176 -11.57 -9.79 3.76
CA PHE A 176 -12.01 -8.67 4.59
C PHE A 176 -11.10 -8.58 5.83
N VAL A 177 -10.75 -7.37 6.27
CA VAL A 177 -9.71 -7.14 7.30
C VAL A 177 -10.29 -6.50 8.55
N PHE A 178 -9.81 -6.89 9.72
CA PHE A 178 -10.34 -6.52 11.03
C PHE A 178 -9.19 -6.20 12.01
N GLY A 179 -9.40 -5.21 12.88
CA GLY A 179 -8.52 -4.93 14.01
C GLY A 179 -9.12 -3.87 14.93
N GLY A 180 -8.67 -3.87 16.19
CA GLY A 180 -8.94 -2.84 17.21
C GLY A 180 -7.70 -1.96 17.48
N SER A 181 -7.81 -0.79 18.11
CA SER A 181 -6.65 0.05 18.46
C SER A 181 -5.73 0.35 17.25
N TYR A 182 -4.41 0.25 17.42
CA TYR A 182 -3.40 0.31 16.36
C TYR A 182 -3.57 -0.80 15.32
N ALA A 183 -4.07 -1.99 15.68
CA ALA A 183 -4.47 -3.01 14.70
C ALA A 183 -5.66 -2.54 13.83
N GLY A 184 -6.56 -1.71 14.37
CA GLY A 184 -7.63 -1.02 13.63
C GLY A 184 -7.07 0.03 12.68
N ALA A 185 -6.03 0.75 13.09
CA ALA A 185 -5.28 1.64 12.21
C ALA A 185 -4.60 0.87 11.06
N LEU A 186 -3.90 -0.23 11.37
CA LEU A 186 -3.34 -1.15 10.37
C LEU A 186 -4.41 -1.71 9.42
N SER A 187 -5.60 -2.05 9.93
CA SER A 187 -6.75 -2.53 9.13
C SER A 187 -7.22 -1.49 8.11
N ALA A 188 -7.31 -0.21 8.51
CA ALA A 188 -7.60 0.90 7.61
C ALA A 188 -6.45 1.17 6.62
N TRP A 189 -5.20 1.18 7.09
CA TRP A 189 -4.02 1.48 6.29
C TRP A 189 -3.69 0.37 5.28
N PHE A 190 -3.94 -0.89 5.61
CA PHE A 190 -3.79 -2.02 4.69
C PHE A 190 -4.82 -1.93 3.56
N ARG A 191 -6.09 -1.60 3.89
CA ARG A 191 -7.12 -1.35 2.88
C ARG A 191 -6.79 -0.13 2.00
N LEU A 192 -6.22 0.94 2.57
CA LEU A 192 -5.74 2.11 1.85
C LEU A 192 -4.57 1.80 0.89
N LYS A 193 -3.55 1.05 1.34
CA LYS A 193 -2.30 0.85 0.60
C LYS A 193 -2.33 -0.39 -0.31
N PHE A 194 -3.19 -1.36 -0.02
CA PHE A 194 -3.39 -2.59 -0.79
C PHE A 194 -4.89 -2.85 -1.12
N PRO A 195 -5.61 -1.89 -1.73
CA PRO A 195 -7.04 -2.02 -2.06
C PRO A 195 -7.34 -3.06 -3.16
N HIS A 196 -6.29 -3.67 -3.73
CA HIS A 196 -6.33 -4.75 -4.73
C HIS A 196 -6.15 -6.15 -4.11
N LEU A 197 -5.80 -6.26 -2.81
CA LEU A 197 -5.69 -7.54 -2.09
C LEU A 197 -6.91 -7.83 -1.20
N THR A 198 -7.81 -6.86 -1.04
CA THR A 198 -8.93 -6.83 -0.08
C THR A 198 -10.22 -6.34 -0.74
N CYS A 199 -11.37 -6.70 -0.17
CA CYS A 199 -12.68 -6.19 -0.56
C CYS A 199 -13.11 -4.98 0.30
N GLY A 200 -12.77 -4.99 1.59
CA GLY A 200 -13.02 -3.91 2.56
C GLY A 200 -12.34 -4.19 3.90
N SER A 201 -12.50 -3.29 4.87
CA SER A 201 -12.02 -3.50 6.23
C SER A 201 -12.88 -2.82 7.32
N LEU A 202 -12.76 -3.33 8.55
CA LEU A 202 -13.26 -2.73 9.79
C LEU A 202 -12.07 -2.24 10.62
N ALA A 203 -12.10 -0.96 10.96
CA ALA A 203 -11.18 -0.28 11.85
C ALA A 203 -11.92 0.07 13.14
N SER A 204 -12.04 -0.92 14.03
CA SER A 204 -12.62 -0.73 15.35
C SER A 204 -11.68 0.15 16.18
N SER A 205 -12.18 1.27 16.68
CA SER A 205 -11.46 2.32 17.42
C SER A 205 -10.10 2.69 16.79
N GLY A 206 -10.05 2.68 15.45
CA GLY A 206 -8.81 2.67 14.69
C GLY A 206 -8.09 4.02 14.69
N VAL A 207 -6.99 4.10 15.45
CA VAL A 207 -6.16 5.31 15.62
C VAL A 207 -5.36 5.65 14.35
N VAL A 208 -6.02 6.24 13.36
CA VAL A 208 -5.45 6.55 12.04
C VAL A 208 -4.75 7.91 11.95
N LEU A 209 -5.02 8.82 12.88
CA LEU A 209 -4.37 10.13 13.01
C LEU A 209 -3.30 10.06 14.10
N SER A 210 -2.03 10.06 13.71
CA SER A 210 -0.91 10.21 14.66
C SER A 210 -0.93 11.63 15.24
N VAL A 211 -0.71 11.78 16.56
CA VAL A 211 -0.80 13.08 17.25
C VAL A 211 0.41 13.26 18.17
N TYR A 212 1.11 14.39 18.03
CA TYR A 212 2.31 14.70 18.82
C TYR A 212 1.96 15.10 20.26
N ASN A 213 0.94 15.94 20.45
CA ASN A 213 0.46 16.42 21.75
C ASN A 213 -1.03 16.10 21.94
N TYR A 214 -1.36 14.89 22.38
CA TYR A 214 -2.73 14.37 22.32
C TYR A 214 -3.59 14.76 23.54
N THR A 215 -3.80 16.07 23.74
CA THR A 215 -4.61 16.59 24.86
C THR A 215 -6.08 16.17 24.84
N ASP A 216 -6.62 15.78 23.68
CA ASP A 216 -8.02 15.39 23.52
C ASP A 216 -8.33 14.02 24.15
N PHE A 217 -7.30 13.19 24.38
CA PHE A 217 -7.40 11.97 25.18
C PHE A 217 -7.86 12.29 26.61
N ASP A 218 -7.17 13.22 27.27
CA ASP A 218 -7.45 13.60 28.66
C ASP A 218 -8.79 14.32 28.82
N LYS A 219 -9.14 15.17 27.83
CA LYS A 219 -10.47 15.80 27.76
C LYS A 219 -11.56 14.74 27.66
N GLN A 220 -11.38 13.71 26.82
CA GLN A 220 -12.36 12.65 26.67
C GLN A 220 -12.52 11.83 27.96
N ILE A 221 -11.46 11.58 28.73
CA ILE A 221 -11.57 11.00 30.08
C ILE A 221 -12.40 11.92 31.00
N GLY A 222 -12.11 13.22 31.02
CA GLY A 222 -12.88 14.19 31.82
C GLY A 222 -14.36 14.30 31.42
N GLU A 223 -14.68 14.17 30.13
CA GLU A 223 -16.06 14.08 29.63
C GLU A 223 -16.72 12.76 30.05
N SER A 224 -16.04 11.62 29.87
CA SER A 224 -16.53 10.28 30.20
C SER A 224 -16.79 10.09 31.69
N ALA A 225 -16.04 10.78 32.56
CA ALA A 225 -16.20 10.80 34.01
C ALA A 225 -17.45 11.58 34.47
N GLY A 226 -17.92 12.54 33.68
CA GLY A 226 -18.92 13.51 34.15
C GLY A 226 -18.41 14.45 35.26
N PRO A 227 -19.19 15.48 35.62
CA PRO A 227 -18.68 16.61 36.40
C PRO A 227 -18.21 16.24 37.82
N GLU A 228 -18.93 15.36 38.53
CA GLU A 228 -18.56 15.01 39.92
C GLU A 228 -17.27 14.19 40.00
N CYS A 229 -17.15 13.12 39.20
CA CYS A 229 -15.96 12.27 39.19
C CYS A 229 -14.75 13.01 38.62
N LYS A 230 -14.93 13.82 37.57
CA LYS A 230 -13.88 14.71 37.04
C LYS A 230 -13.37 15.67 38.13
N ALA A 231 -14.26 16.33 38.86
CA ALA A 231 -13.89 17.25 39.94
C ALA A 231 -13.25 16.54 41.15
N ALA A 232 -13.50 15.24 41.35
CA ALA A 232 -12.80 14.42 42.34
C ALA A 232 -11.38 14.03 41.87
N LEU A 233 -11.24 13.57 40.62
CA LEU A 233 -9.96 13.23 40.01
C LEU A 233 -9.01 14.44 39.94
N GLN A 234 -9.53 15.61 39.53
CA GLN A 234 -8.77 16.87 39.50
C GLN A 234 -8.20 17.26 40.88
N GLU A 235 -8.98 17.06 41.95
CA GLU A 235 -8.52 17.33 43.31
C GLU A 235 -7.51 16.28 43.80
N THR A 236 -7.77 15.00 43.52
CA THR A 236 -6.85 13.88 43.84
C THR A 236 -5.48 14.09 43.20
N THR A 237 -5.44 14.40 41.91
CA THR A 237 -4.22 14.72 41.16
C THR A 237 -3.48 15.90 41.78
N LYS A 238 -4.18 16.98 42.13
CA LYS A 238 -3.60 18.15 42.80
C LYS A 238 -3.03 17.81 44.19
N LEU A 239 -3.69 16.95 44.96
CA LEU A 239 -3.22 16.49 46.27
C LEU A 239 -1.94 15.64 46.13
N VAL A 240 -1.90 14.68 45.19
CA VAL A 240 -0.68 13.91 44.90
C VAL A 240 0.46 14.81 44.43
N ASP A 241 0.20 15.78 43.56
CA ASP A 241 1.22 16.72 43.08
C ASP A 241 1.79 17.62 44.19
N GLY A 242 1.01 17.88 45.24
CA GLY A 242 1.47 18.52 46.48
C GLY A 242 2.30 17.56 47.36
N GLN A 243 1.76 16.37 47.65
CA GLN A 243 2.44 15.36 48.49
C GLN A 243 3.79 14.91 47.91
N LEU A 244 3.96 14.89 46.59
CA LEU A 244 5.25 14.60 45.93
C LEU A 244 6.36 15.62 46.28
N GLN A 245 6.01 16.85 46.68
CA GLN A 245 6.98 17.90 47.00
C GLN A 245 7.54 17.77 48.42
N SER A 246 6.73 17.30 49.37
CA SER A 246 7.09 17.18 50.80
C SER A 246 7.35 15.75 51.27
N GLY A 247 6.81 14.75 50.57
CA GLY A 247 6.76 13.35 51.01
C GLY A 247 6.88 12.32 49.90
N ARG A 248 7.65 12.60 48.83
CA ARG A 248 7.83 11.79 47.61
C ARG A 248 7.75 10.27 47.83
N ASN A 249 8.57 9.72 48.74
CA ASN A 249 8.65 8.27 48.95
C ASN A 249 7.39 7.70 49.61
N ALA A 250 6.79 8.43 50.57
CA ALA A 250 5.58 8.01 51.26
C ALA A 250 4.37 7.99 50.32
N VAL A 251 4.17 9.03 49.51
CA VAL A 251 3.07 9.04 48.52
C VAL A 251 3.24 7.93 47.49
N LYS A 252 4.44 7.70 46.95
CA LYS A 252 4.67 6.56 46.03
C LYS A 252 4.42 5.20 46.70
N GLN A 253 4.74 5.06 47.98
CA GLN A 253 4.49 3.83 48.75
C GLN A 253 2.99 3.56 48.95
N LEU A 254 2.13 4.59 49.10
CA LEU A 254 0.67 4.40 49.22
C LEU A 254 0.09 3.63 48.03
N PHE A 255 0.57 3.91 46.82
CA PHE A 255 0.17 3.27 45.56
C PHE A 255 0.93 1.97 45.24
N GLY A 256 1.87 1.54 46.10
CA GLY A 256 2.77 0.41 45.82
C GLY A 256 3.85 0.69 44.77
N ALA A 257 4.07 1.97 44.44
CA ALA A 257 4.91 2.42 43.32
C ALA A 257 6.26 3.01 43.75
N SER A 258 6.78 2.62 44.92
CA SER A 258 8.03 3.14 45.51
C SER A 258 9.30 2.82 44.70
N THR A 259 9.24 1.86 43.77
CA THR A 259 10.30 1.56 42.81
C THR A 259 10.49 2.65 41.74
N LEU A 260 9.43 3.41 41.41
CA LEU A 260 9.48 4.47 40.40
C LEU A 260 10.26 5.68 40.93
N LYS A 261 11.55 5.74 40.60
CA LYS A 261 12.45 6.83 41.02
C LYS A 261 12.03 8.17 40.42
N ASN A 262 11.70 8.18 39.12
CA ASN A 262 11.19 9.37 38.44
C ASN A 262 9.78 9.72 38.96
N ASP A 263 9.48 11.01 39.07
CA ASP A 263 8.12 11.49 39.42
C ASP A 263 7.20 11.48 38.21
N GLY A 264 7.74 11.65 36.99
CA GLY A 264 6.96 11.55 35.74
C GLY A 264 6.39 10.15 35.53
N ASP A 265 7.22 9.11 35.63
CA ASP A 265 6.81 7.71 35.48
C ASP A 265 5.67 7.34 36.47
N PHE A 266 5.76 7.81 37.71
CA PHE A 266 4.73 7.62 38.74
C PHE A 266 3.44 8.40 38.44
N LEU A 267 3.54 9.65 37.99
CA LEU A 267 2.37 10.45 37.64
C LEU A 267 1.69 9.96 36.35
N PHE A 268 2.45 9.33 35.44
CA PHE A 268 1.91 8.67 34.27
C PHE A 268 1.09 7.44 34.68
N LEU A 269 1.64 6.58 35.56
CA LEU A 269 0.92 5.45 36.17
C LEU A 269 -0.44 5.84 36.78
N LEU A 270 -0.52 7.01 37.43
CA LEU A 270 -1.78 7.49 38.00
C LEU A 270 -2.77 7.99 36.94
N ALA A 271 -2.31 8.78 35.97
CA ALA A 271 -3.13 9.30 34.88
C ALA A 271 -3.75 8.16 34.04
N ASP A 272 -2.94 7.14 33.79
CA ASP A 272 -3.27 5.98 32.98
C ASP A 272 -4.16 4.97 33.73
N ALA A 273 -3.94 4.75 35.03
CA ALA A 273 -4.85 3.97 35.86
C ALA A 273 -6.26 4.57 35.86
N ALA A 274 -6.37 5.90 35.91
CA ALA A 274 -7.66 6.58 35.76
C ALA A 274 -8.26 6.42 34.35
N ALA A 275 -7.43 6.47 33.30
CA ALA A 275 -7.89 6.34 31.92
C ALA A 275 -8.45 4.94 31.58
N ILE A 276 -7.87 3.87 32.10
CA ILE A 276 -8.29 2.49 31.81
C ILE A 276 -9.73 2.20 32.25
N ALA A 277 -10.19 2.80 33.37
CA ALA A 277 -11.57 2.69 33.82
C ALA A 277 -12.59 3.00 32.70
N PHE A 278 -12.34 4.06 31.94
CA PHE A 278 -13.18 4.47 30.81
C PHE A 278 -12.83 3.71 29.52
N GLN A 279 -11.55 3.51 29.24
CA GLN A 279 -11.10 2.83 28.01
C GLN A 279 -11.64 1.40 27.91
N TYR A 280 -11.83 0.68 29.02
CA TYR A 280 -12.36 -0.69 29.01
C TYR A 280 -13.74 -0.87 29.66
N GLY A 281 -14.49 0.23 29.83
CA GLY A 281 -15.93 0.17 30.15
C GLY A 281 -16.26 -0.22 31.60
N ASN A 282 -15.41 0.15 32.56
CA ASN A 282 -15.63 -0.02 34.00
C ASN A 282 -15.49 1.31 34.77
N PRO A 283 -16.17 2.41 34.37
CA PRO A 283 -15.98 3.72 34.99
C PRO A 283 -16.38 3.73 36.48
N ASP A 284 -17.43 3.00 36.85
CA ASP A 284 -17.98 2.98 38.21
C ASP A 284 -17.02 2.40 39.25
N ALA A 285 -16.08 1.54 38.84
CA ALA A 285 -15.03 1.00 39.71
C ALA A 285 -14.08 2.09 40.24
N LEU A 286 -13.91 3.17 39.48
CA LEU A 286 -13.14 4.37 39.86
C LEU A 286 -14.05 5.47 40.42
N CYS A 287 -15.12 5.79 39.68
CA CYS A 287 -15.91 6.98 39.96
C CYS A 287 -16.79 6.86 41.21
N SER A 288 -17.41 5.71 41.48
CA SER A 288 -18.29 5.58 42.64
C SER A 288 -17.52 5.75 43.96
N PRO A 289 -16.38 5.08 44.21
CA PRO A 289 -15.60 5.29 45.44
C PRO A 289 -15.04 6.70 45.58
N ILE A 290 -14.53 7.31 44.49
CA ILE A 290 -13.85 8.62 44.57
C ILE A 290 -14.84 9.79 44.72
N VAL A 291 -16.05 9.67 44.16
CA VAL A 291 -17.15 10.64 44.37
C VAL A 291 -17.75 10.49 45.76
N GLU A 292 -17.92 9.27 46.27
CA GLU A 292 -18.35 9.04 47.65
C GLU A 292 -17.34 9.61 48.65
N ALA A 293 -16.04 9.35 48.46
CA ALA A 293 -14.98 9.91 49.30
C ALA A 293 -15.01 11.45 49.32
N LYS A 294 -15.20 12.09 48.16
CA LYS A 294 -15.33 13.55 48.06
C LYS A 294 -16.57 14.10 48.77
N LYS A 295 -17.70 13.37 48.75
CA LYS A 295 -18.94 13.77 49.44
C LYS A 295 -18.86 13.57 50.96
N ASN A 296 -18.16 12.52 51.40
CA ASN A 296 -18.02 12.17 52.81
C ASN A 296 -16.79 12.82 53.49
N GLY A 297 -15.94 13.53 52.74
CA GLY A 297 -14.74 14.20 53.27
C GLY A 297 -13.61 13.24 53.68
N THR A 298 -13.54 12.04 53.09
CA THR A 298 -12.48 11.06 53.36
C THR A 298 -11.27 11.27 52.42
N ASP A 299 -10.14 10.61 52.72
CA ASP A 299 -8.92 10.81 51.94
C ASP A 299 -9.06 10.30 50.50
N LEU A 300 -9.04 11.25 49.56
CA LEU A 300 -9.12 11.01 48.12
C LEU A 300 -7.87 10.28 47.57
N VAL A 301 -6.69 10.57 48.11
CA VAL A 301 -5.43 9.97 47.69
C VAL A 301 -5.36 8.52 48.16
N GLU A 302 -5.74 8.21 49.40
CA GLU A 302 -5.80 6.83 49.88
C GLU A 302 -6.89 6.02 49.16
N THR A 303 -8.04 6.64 48.89
CA THR A 303 -9.14 5.99 48.15
C THR A 303 -8.73 5.68 46.71
N PHE A 304 -8.07 6.60 46.03
CA PHE A 304 -7.54 6.35 44.69
C PHE A 304 -6.36 5.37 44.70
N ALA A 305 -5.49 5.41 45.72
CA ALA A 305 -4.42 4.41 45.89
C ALA A 305 -4.96 3.00 46.10
N ARG A 306 -6.11 2.86 46.79
CA ARG A 306 -6.84 1.59 46.91
C ARG A 306 -7.35 1.10 45.56
N TYR A 307 -8.00 1.97 44.77
CA TYR A 307 -8.37 1.65 43.39
C TYR A 307 -7.16 1.20 42.54
N VAL A 308 -6.06 1.93 42.59
CA VAL A 308 -4.85 1.62 41.80
C VAL A 308 -4.23 0.28 42.20
N LYS A 309 -4.20 -0.07 43.49
CA LYS A 309 -3.67 -1.37 43.93
C LYS A 309 -4.63 -2.52 43.64
N ASP A 310 -5.90 -2.39 44.02
CA ASP A 310 -6.82 -3.52 44.09
C ASP A 310 -7.49 -3.79 42.74
N TYR A 311 -7.96 -2.73 42.07
CA TYR A 311 -8.52 -2.83 40.73
C TYR A 311 -7.42 -2.76 39.66
N TYR A 312 -6.61 -1.70 39.65
CA TYR A 312 -5.75 -1.45 38.50
C TYR A 312 -4.56 -2.42 38.41
N ILE A 313 -3.78 -2.56 39.48
CA ILE A 313 -2.68 -3.53 39.57
C ILE A 313 -3.25 -4.94 39.77
N GLY A 314 -4.10 -5.16 40.77
CA GLY A 314 -4.55 -6.48 41.21
C GLY A 314 -5.56 -7.18 40.28
N THR A 315 -6.54 -6.46 39.73
CA THR A 315 -7.65 -7.06 38.96
C THR A 315 -7.42 -6.96 37.45
N PHE A 316 -7.04 -5.78 36.94
CA PHE A 316 -6.71 -5.60 35.52
C PHE A 316 -5.35 -6.24 35.19
N GLY A 317 -4.44 -6.37 36.16
CA GLY A 317 -3.11 -6.92 35.96
C GLY A 317 -2.18 -5.86 35.36
N ALA A 318 -1.84 -4.85 36.16
CA ALA A 318 -0.96 -3.74 35.77
C ALA A 318 0.38 -3.74 36.52
N SER A 319 1.46 -3.41 35.83
CA SER A 319 2.82 -3.48 36.37
C SER A 319 3.39 -2.10 36.65
N VAL A 320 3.81 -1.86 37.89
CA VAL A 320 4.60 -0.68 38.24
C VAL A 320 5.90 -0.63 37.42
N ALA A 321 6.62 -1.75 37.29
CA ALA A 321 7.89 -1.81 36.58
C ALA A 321 7.79 -1.38 35.10
N SER A 322 6.63 -1.55 34.46
CA SER A 322 6.41 -1.14 33.07
C SER A 322 6.53 0.38 32.81
N TYR A 323 6.45 1.19 33.87
CA TYR A 323 6.65 2.63 33.82
C TYR A 323 8.09 3.06 34.06
N ASP A 324 8.92 2.22 34.70
CA ASP A 324 10.28 2.57 35.06
C ASP A 324 11.17 2.65 33.81
N GLN A 325 11.67 3.83 33.49
CA GLN A 325 12.57 4.05 32.36
C GLN A 325 13.86 3.21 32.45
N GLU A 326 14.30 2.80 33.64
CA GLU A 326 15.43 1.88 33.80
C GLU A 326 15.05 0.43 33.44
N TYR A 327 13.84 0.00 33.79
CA TYR A 327 13.32 -1.32 33.38
C TYR A 327 13.09 -1.38 31.85
N LEU A 328 12.56 -0.30 31.27
CA LEU A 328 12.34 -0.17 29.81
C LEU A 328 13.65 -0.23 28.99
N LYS A 329 14.82 0.02 29.59
CA LYS A 329 16.13 -0.16 28.93
C LYS A 329 16.52 -1.62 28.74
N ASN A 330 15.86 -2.58 29.42
CA ASN A 330 16.15 -4.00 29.25
C ASN A 330 15.93 -4.43 27.78
N THR A 331 17.01 -4.84 27.12
CA THR A 331 16.97 -5.31 25.72
C THR A 331 16.69 -6.80 25.59
N THR A 332 16.68 -7.57 26.69
CA THR A 332 16.26 -8.98 26.72
C THR A 332 15.18 -9.23 27.78
N PRO A 333 14.00 -8.56 27.67
CA PRO A 333 12.86 -8.79 28.54
C PRO A 333 12.17 -10.14 28.24
N PRO A 334 11.51 -10.77 29.23
CA PRO A 334 10.68 -11.96 29.01
C PRO A 334 9.61 -11.74 27.91
N PRO A 335 9.23 -12.74 27.09
CA PRO A 335 8.28 -12.54 25.98
C PRO A 335 6.87 -12.06 26.36
N ALA A 336 6.45 -12.23 27.62
CA ALA A 336 5.19 -11.68 28.15
C ALA A 336 5.28 -10.17 28.49
N GLU A 337 6.51 -9.67 28.66
CA GLU A 337 6.85 -8.30 29.05
C GLU A 337 7.47 -7.50 27.90
N SER A 338 8.02 -8.19 26.89
CA SER A 338 8.84 -7.58 25.83
C SER A 338 8.19 -6.41 25.12
N ALA A 339 6.86 -6.43 25.01
CA ALA A 339 6.11 -5.46 24.26
C ALA A 339 6.18 -4.03 24.84
N TYR A 340 6.55 -3.76 26.11
CA TYR A 340 6.64 -2.38 26.66
C TYR A 340 7.59 -1.57 25.79
N ARG A 341 8.77 -2.16 25.58
CA ARG A 341 9.85 -1.59 24.80
C ARG A 341 9.51 -1.54 23.30
N LEU A 342 8.68 -2.47 22.79
CA LEU A 342 8.22 -2.46 21.39
C LEU A 342 7.22 -1.33 21.14
N TRP A 343 6.20 -1.19 21.99
CA TRP A 343 5.19 -0.16 21.84
C TRP A 343 5.76 1.23 22.13
N TRP A 344 6.55 1.39 23.19
CA TRP A 344 7.30 2.63 23.44
C TRP A 344 8.24 2.97 22.27
N TYR A 345 8.84 1.99 21.59
CA TYR A 345 9.65 2.28 20.41
C TYR A 345 8.80 2.81 19.24
N GLN A 346 7.62 2.24 18.97
CA GLN A 346 6.71 2.77 17.93
C GLN A 346 6.17 4.16 18.29
N VAL A 347 5.82 4.38 19.55
CA VAL A 347 5.49 5.69 20.14
C VAL A 347 6.64 6.69 19.91
N CYS A 348 7.86 6.33 20.26
CA CYS A 348 9.04 7.20 20.19
C CYS A 348 9.66 7.37 18.80
N SER A 349 9.17 6.67 17.76
CA SER A 349 9.80 6.71 16.43
C SER A 349 8.83 6.86 15.24
N GLU A 350 7.53 6.60 15.42
CA GLU A 350 6.54 6.67 14.34
C GLU A 350 5.26 7.43 14.69
N VAL A 351 4.64 7.18 15.86
CA VAL A 351 3.24 7.61 16.10
C VAL A 351 3.05 8.70 17.17
N ALA A 352 4.01 8.92 18.06
CA ALA A 352 3.92 9.74 19.28
C ALA A 352 2.76 9.33 20.21
N TYR A 353 1.53 9.77 19.95
CA TYR A 353 0.39 9.60 20.86
C TYR A 353 0.64 10.08 22.30
N PHE A 354 1.55 11.04 22.50
CA PHE A 354 1.91 11.52 23.84
C PHE A 354 0.67 12.10 24.53
N GLN A 355 0.23 11.44 25.61
CA GLN A 355 -1.01 11.75 26.30
C GLN A 355 -0.80 12.91 27.29
N VAL A 356 -0.57 14.10 26.74
CA VAL A 356 -0.16 15.28 27.51
C VAL A 356 -1.35 16.02 28.14
N ALA A 357 -1.13 16.61 29.31
CA ALA A 357 -2.13 17.41 30.00
C ALA A 357 -2.59 18.63 29.16
N PRO A 358 -3.90 18.86 28.94
CA PRO A 358 -4.38 20.15 28.45
C PRO A 358 -4.04 21.27 29.44
N LYS A 359 -3.74 22.47 28.92
CA LYS A 359 -3.32 23.64 29.72
C LYS A 359 -4.29 24.03 30.84
N ASN A 360 -5.58 23.81 30.60
CA ASN A 360 -6.68 24.02 31.53
C ASN A 360 -7.49 22.71 31.62
N ASP A 361 -8.16 22.49 32.75
CA ASP A 361 -9.21 21.46 32.89
C ASP A 361 -8.76 20.00 32.63
N SER A 362 -7.46 19.72 32.80
CA SER A 362 -6.90 18.36 32.79
C SER A 362 -7.32 17.56 34.02
N VAL A 363 -7.41 16.23 33.89
CA VAL A 363 -7.54 15.31 35.04
C VAL A 363 -6.19 14.71 35.47
N ARG A 364 -5.17 14.73 34.60
CA ARG A 364 -3.79 14.30 34.91
C ARG A 364 -2.90 15.44 35.39
N SER A 365 -1.73 15.10 35.93
CA SER A 365 -0.74 16.11 36.35
C SER A 365 -0.21 16.90 35.16
N ALA A 366 -0.10 18.23 35.33
CA ALA A 366 0.52 19.12 34.36
C ALA A 366 2.03 18.82 34.10
N LYS A 367 2.66 17.96 34.92
CA LYS A 367 4.01 17.43 34.69
C LYS A 367 4.06 16.35 33.60
N ILE A 368 2.93 15.76 33.22
CA ILE A 368 2.81 14.85 32.08
C ILE A 368 2.63 15.69 30.81
N ASP A 369 3.75 16.25 30.37
CA ASP A 369 3.83 17.13 29.21
C ASP A 369 4.58 16.49 28.03
N THR A 370 4.80 17.26 26.98
CA THR A 370 5.56 16.82 25.78
C THR A 370 7.00 16.46 26.14
N ARG A 371 7.61 17.20 27.08
CA ARG A 371 9.01 17.03 27.46
C ARG A 371 9.22 15.73 28.23
N TYR A 372 8.33 15.37 29.15
CA TYR A 372 8.38 14.08 29.85
C TYR A 372 8.49 12.90 28.86
N HIS A 373 7.63 12.89 27.83
CA HIS A 373 7.63 11.82 26.83
C HIS A 373 8.90 11.82 25.96
N LEU A 374 9.41 12.99 25.56
CA LEU A 374 10.66 13.09 24.77
C LEU A 374 11.90 12.73 25.59
N ASP A 375 11.96 13.16 26.86
CA ASP A 375 13.02 12.78 27.80
C ASP A 375 12.99 11.24 28.00
N LEU A 376 11.82 10.61 28.13
CA LEU A 376 11.67 9.14 28.15
C LEU A 376 12.22 8.49 26.87
N CYS A 377 11.82 8.98 25.68
CA CYS A 377 12.27 8.41 24.41
C CYS A 377 13.79 8.42 24.27
N ARG A 378 14.44 9.56 24.58
CA ARG A 378 15.91 9.68 24.60
C ARG A 378 16.53 8.74 25.64
N ASN A 379 15.97 8.68 26.85
CA ASN A 379 16.52 7.87 27.95
C ASN A 379 16.45 6.36 27.68
N VAL A 380 15.38 5.87 27.04
CA VAL A 380 15.11 4.43 26.83
C VAL A 380 15.73 3.88 25.53
N PHE A 381 15.86 4.70 24.49
CA PHE A 381 16.32 4.26 23.17
C PHE A 381 17.61 4.95 22.67
N GLY A 382 17.99 6.09 23.24
CA GLY A 382 19.16 6.87 22.85
C GLY A 382 18.84 8.10 22.00
N GLU A 383 19.87 8.89 21.73
CA GLU A 383 19.76 10.09 20.87
C GLU A 383 19.32 9.75 19.45
N GLY A 384 18.54 10.63 18.83
CA GLY A 384 18.01 10.45 17.48
C GLY A 384 16.75 9.57 17.37
N VAL A 385 16.23 9.02 18.47
CA VAL A 385 14.93 8.31 18.47
C VAL A 385 13.82 9.27 18.89
N TYR A 386 13.19 9.90 17.88
CA TYR A 386 12.05 10.81 18.06
C TYR A 386 10.97 10.55 16.98
N PRO A 387 9.68 10.80 17.26
CA PRO A 387 8.60 10.39 16.37
C PRO A 387 8.33 11.38 15.24
N ASP A 388 8.30 10.87 14.00
CA ASP A 388 7.95 11.62 12.79
C ASP A 388 6.44 11.58 12.50
N VAL A 389 5.67 12.22 13.39
CA VAL A 389 4.21 12.38 13.30
C VAL A 389 3.78 13.03 11.97
N PHE A 390 4.61 13.90 11.41
CA PHE A 390 4.34 14.52 10.11
C PHE A 390 4.39 13.48 8.99
N MET A 391 5.48 12.73 8.83
CA MET A 391 5.60 11.74 7.74
C MET A 391 4.64 10.56 7.91
N THR A 392 4.30 10.17 9.15
CA THR A 392 3.25 9.18 9.43
C THR A 392 1.88 9.65 8.90
N ASN A 393 1.49 10.89 9.22
CA ASN A 393 0.25 11.47 8.70
C ASN A 393 0.30 11.81 7.20
N LEU A 394 1.46 12.19 6.65
CA LEU A 394 1.65 12.40 5.22
C LEU A 394 1.46 11.10 4.45
N TYR A 395 1.96 9.98 4.98
CA TYR A 395 1.81 8.67 4.35
C TYR A 395 0.38 8.13 4.46
N TYR A 396 -0.27 8.18 5.63
CA TYR A 396 -1.60 7.56 5.81
C TYR A 396 -2.81 8.50 5.60
N GLY A 397 -2.59 9.82 5.63
CA GLY A 397 -3.63 10.84 5.47
C GLY A 397 -4.35 11.25 6.77
N GLY A 398 -4.06 10.62 7.92
CA GLY A 398 -4.76 10.87 9.18
C GLY A 398 -6.27 10.62 9.08
N THR A 399 -7.08 11.44 9.74
CA THR A 399 -8.55 11.42 9.55
C THR A 399 -9.01 11.79 8.12
N ARG A 400 -8.13 12.42 7.33
CA ARG A 400 -8.32 12.69 5.89
C ARG A 400 -7.91 11.49 5.00
N ILE A 401 -7.78 10.28 5.56
CA ILE A 401 -7.58 9.02 4.83
C ILE A 401 -8.47 8.95 3.57
N ALA A 402 -7.85 8.91 2.40
CA ALA A 402 -8.51 8.92 1.09
C ALA A 402 -8.57 7.52 0.46
N GLY A 403 -9.01 6.55 1.27
CA GLY A 403 -9.31 5.18 0.83
C GLY A 403 -10.78 5.00 0.46
N SER A 404 -11.20 3.75 0.29
CA SER A 404 -12.62 3.35 0.18
C SER A 404 -12.86 1.99 0.80
N LYS A 405 -14.11 1.72 1.20
CA LYS A 405 -14.55 0.48 1.84
C LYS A 405 -13.84 0.20 3.17
N ILE A 406 -13.85 1.19 4.07
CA ILE A 406 -13.35 1.09 5.44
C ILE A 406 -14.47 1.53 6.38
N VAL A 407 -14.98 0.65 7.25
CA VAL A 407 -15.86 1.05 8.35
C VAL A 407 -15.01 1.45 9.55
N PHE A 408 -15.33 2.59 10.15
CA PHE A 408 -14.82 3.02 11.45
C PHE A 408 -15.94 2.92 12.48
N ALA A 409 -15.66 2.35 13.65
CA ALA A 409 -16.58 2.27 14.78
C ALA A 409 -15.84 2.67 16.05
N ASN A 410 -16.46 3.47 16.92
CA ASN A 410 -15.84 3.98 18.15
C ASN A 410 -16.86 3.96 19.29
N GLY A 411 -16.43 3.71 20.52
CA GLY A 411 -17.25 3.96 21.71
C GLY A 411 -17.36 5.45 22.02
N SER A 412 -18.44 5.87 22.69
CA SER A 412 -18.61 7.26 23.13
C SER A 412 -17.61 7.68 24.20
N GLN A 413 -17.22 6.76 25.09
CA GLN A 413 -16.29 7.03 26.20
C GLN A 413 -14.82 6.71 25.86
N ASP A 414 -14.54 6.08 24.72
CA ASP A 414 -13.19 5.71 24.29
C ASP A 414 -12.30 6.95 24.12
N PRO A 415 -11.22 7.12 24.92
CA PRO A 415 -10.33 8.27 24.81
C PRO A 415 -9.49 8.27 23.52
N TRP A 416 -9.41 7.16 22.79
CA TRP A 416 -8.75 7.09 21.48
C TRP A 416 -9.60 7.62 20.31
N ARG A 417 -10.90 7.88 20.52
CA ARG A 417 -11.83 8.20 19.42
C ARG A 417 -11.47 9.43 18.60
N HIS A 418 -10.76 10.41 19.17
CA HIS A 418 -10.35 11.64 18.47
C HIS A 418 -9.13 11.45 17.57
N ALA A 419 -8.30 10.43 17.81
CA ALA A 419 -7.29 9.92 16.88
C ALA A 419 -7.88 9.01 15.77
N SER A 420 -9.15 8.63 15.88
CA SER A 420 -9.90 7.86 14.88
C SER A 420 -10.69 8.74 13.91
N LYS A 421 -11.15 8.17 12.79
CA LYS A 421 -11.93 8.92 11.79
C LYS A 421 -13.38 9.13 12.27
N GLN A 422 -13.63 10.24 12.97
CA GLN A 422 -15.00 10.59 13.41
C GLN A 422 -15.97 10.95 12.25
N LYS A 423 -15.51 11.63 11.19
CA LYS A 423 -16.39 12.11 10.10
C LYS A 423 -16.73 10.99 9.10
N SER A 424 -18.01 10.61 9.06
CA SER A 424 -18.59 9.58 8.20
C SER A 424 -18.73 10.06 6.74
N SER A 425 -18.56 9.15 5.77
CA SER A 425 -18.86 9.35 4.35
C SER A 425 -19.34 8.05 3.70
N LYS A 426 -19.88 8.08 2.48
CA LYS A 426 -20.41 6.85 1.83
C LYS A 426 -19.36 5.72 1.72
N GLU A 427 -18.13 6.07 1.34
CA GLU A 427 -17.04 5.11 1.13
C GLU A 427 -16.24 4.80 2.40
N LEU A 428 -16.38 5.65 3.43
CA LEU A 428 -15.67 5.56 4.70
C LEU A 428 -16.66 5.83 5.86
N PRO A 429 -17.67 4.96 6.06
CA PRO A 429 -18.66 5.13 7.10
C PRO A 429 -17.99 5.12 8.49
N SER A 430 -18.31 6.13 9.28
CA SER A 430 -17.95 6.24 10.69
C SER A 430 -19.21 6.12 11.55
N TYR A 431 -19.11 5.36 12.63
CA TYR A 431 -20.14 5.15 13.63
C TYR A 431 -19.61 5.44 15.04
N LEU A 432 -20.49 6.02 15.86
CA LEU A 432 -20.30 6.20 17.29
C LEU A 432 -21.32 5.31 18.03
N ILE A 433 -20.85 4.60 19.05
CA ILE A 433 -21.69 3.78 19.93
C ILE A 433 -21.87 4.57 21.24
N GLU A 434 -23.03 5.18 21.39
CA GLU A 434 -23.37 6.03 22.54
C GLU A 434 -23.91 5.17 23.70
N CYS A 435 -23.05 4.89 24.69
CA CYS A 435 -23.45 4.32 25.98
C CYS A 435 -22.44 4.61 27.10
N SER A 436 -22.84 4.52 28.37
CA SER A 436 -22.06 4.93 29.55
C SER A 436 -21.05 3.89 30.06
N ASN A 437 -20.85 2.80 29.32
CA ASN A 437 -19.70 1.90 29.42
C ASN A 437 -19.17 1.45 28.03
N CYS A 438 -19.43 2.27 27.00
CA CYS A 438 -18.98 2.03 25.63
C CYS A 438 -17.60 2.66 25.42
N GLY A 439 -16.57 1.94 25.89
CA GLY A 439 -15.17 2.24 25.69
C GLY A 439 -14.59 1.69 24.38
N HIS A 440 -13.37 1.20 24.45
CA HIS A 440 -12.53 0.90 23.31
C HIS A 440 -12.87 -0.46 22.67
N CYS A 441 -13.21 -0.44 21.38
CA CYS A 441 -13.60 -1.61 20.58
C CYS A 441 -14.89 -2.33 21.03
N SER A 442 -15.86 -1.62 21.61
CA SER A 442 -17.15 -2.21 22.05
C SER A 442 -17.93 -2.93 20.93
N ASP A 443 -17.76 -2.54 19.66
CA ASP A 443 -18.36 -3.23 18.51
C ASP A 443 -17.88 -4.67 18.38
N LEU A 444 -16.63 -4.96 18.73
CA LEU A 444 -16.06 -6.32 18.71
C LEU A 444 -16.19 -7.03 20.07
N SER A 445 -15.94 -6.33 21.17
CA SER A 445 -15.73 -6.93 22.50
C SER A 445 -16.97 -7.02 23.40
N GLY A 446 -18.02 -6.24 23.14
CA GLY A 446 -19.14 -6.08 24.07
C GLY A 446 -18.87 -5.03 25.15
N CYS A 447 -19.44 -5.18 26.35
CA CYS A 447 -19.14 -4.33 27.52
C CYS A 447 -19.25 -5.15 28.82
N PRO A 448 -18.40 -4.90 29.85
CA PRO A 448 -17.14 -4.16 29.77
C PRO A 448 -16.19 -4.78 28.72
N GLN A 449 -15.23 -4.00 28.19
CA GLN A 449 -14.38 -4.50 27.10
C GLN A 449 -13.21 -5.37 27.63
N ALA A 450 -12.93 -5.29 28.93
CA ALA A 450 -12.06 -6.22 29.66
C ALA A 450 -12.77 -6.71 30.95
N PRO A 451 -12.80 -8.03 31.23
CA PRO A 451 -12.37 -9.13 30.37
C PRO A 451 -13.29 -9.30 29.14
N SER A 452 -12.74 -9.79 28.03
CA SER A 452 -13.49 -9.95 26.77
C SER A 452 -14.61 -11.00 26.86
N HIS A 453 -15.81 -10.65 26.37
CA HIS A 453 -16.97 -11.55 26.35
C HIS A 453 -16.97 -12.50 25.14
N ILE A 454 -17.50 -13.72 25.35
CA ILE A 454 -17.73 -14.71 24.28
C ILE A 454 -18.74 -14.16 23.27
N GLU A 455 -18.46 -14.35 21.98
CA GLU A 455 -19.18 -13.76 20.84
C GLU A 455 -19.32 -12.22 20.91
N GLY A 456 -18.57 -11.56 21.81
CA GLY A 456 -18.66 -10.13 22.08
C GLY A 456 -19.98 -9.69 22.72
N ASP A 457 -20.56 -10.48 23.64
CA ASP A 457 -21.88 -10.18 24.22
C ASP A 457 -22.02 -8.71 24.71
N SER A 458 -23.09 -8.07 24.25
CA SER A 458 -23.44 -6.68 24.57
C SER A 458 -24.49 -6.55 25.67
N SER A 459 -24.95 -7.65 26.28
CA SER A 459 -26.00 -7.65 27.30
C SER A 459 -25.73 -6.69 28.48
N ASN A 460 -24.46 -6.58 28.90
CA ASN A 460 -24.02 -5.70 29.99
C ASN A 460 -23.54 -4.31 29.51
N CYS A 461 -23.79 -3.95 28.25
CA CYS A 461 -23.64 -2.56 27.79
C CYS A 461 -24.80 -1.71 28.30
N SER A 462 -24.56 -0.44 28.63
CA SER A 462 -25.63 0.46 29.12
C SER A 462 -26.70 0.79 28.05
N SER A 463 -26.40 0.53 26.77
CA SER A 463 -27.40 0.31 25.72
C SER A 463 -26.90 -0.80 24.79
N PRO A 464 -27.42 -2.04 24.94
CA PRO A 464 -27.16 -3.12 23.99
C PRO A 464 -27.69 -2.78 22.58
N GLU A 465 -28.70 -1.92 22.47
CA GLU A 465 -29.33 -1.49 21.23
C GLU A 465 -28.38 -0.61 20.40
N ALA A 466 -27.65 0.31 21.04
CA ALA A 466 -26.66 1.15 20.38
C ALA A 466 -25.53 0.31 19.75
N VAL A 467 -25.02 -0.68 20.49
CA VAL A 467 -24.00 -1.63 20.01
C VAL A 467 -24.55 -2.47 18.85
N ASN A 468 -25.73 -3.08 19.01
CA ASN A 468 -26.29 -3.96 17.99
C ASN A 468 -26.76 -3.23 16.73
N LYS A 469 -27.16 -1.96 16.84
CA LYS A 469 -27.42 -1.06 15.70
C LYS A 469 -26.17 -0.85 14.85
N VAL A 470 -25.03 -0.54 15.48
CA VAL A 470 -23.76 -0.35 14.76
C VAL A 470 -23.22 -1.68 14.21
N ARG A 471 -23.33 -2.78 14.96
CA ARG A 471 -23.00 -4.14 14.47
C ARG A 471 -23.79 -4.52 13.22
N LYS A 472 -25.10 -4.23 13.18
CA LYS A 472 -25.90 -4.43 11.98
C LYS A 472 -25.37 -3.61 10.80
N GLN A 473 -25.06 -2.33 11.01
CA GLN A 473 -24.51 -1.47 9.96
C GLN A 473 -23.14 -1.96 9.44
N ILE A 474 -22.25 -2.42 10.32
CA ILE A 474 -20.98 -3.08 9.95
C ILE A 474 -21.24 -4.30 9.07
N VAL A 475 -22.15 -5.17 9.49
CA VAL A 475 -22.54 -6.40 8.78
C VAL A 475 -23.16 -6.10 7.41
N ASP A 476 -24.01 -5.07 7.29
CA ASP A 476 -24.63 -4.67 6.03
C ASP A 476 -23.58 -4.14 5.02
N HIS A 477 -22.53 -3.43 5.48
CA HIS A 477 -21.38 -3.04 4.63
C HIS A 477 -20.51 -4.23 4.22
N ILE A 478 -20.28 -5.20 5.11
CA ILE A 478 -19.52 -6.42 4.78
C ILE A 478 -20.22 -7.20 3.64
N ASP A 479 -21.55 -7.37 3.73
CA ASP A 479 -22.35 -8.07 2.72
C ASP A 479 -22.30 -7.37 1.35
N LEU A 480 -22.50 -6.05 1.33
CA LEU A 480 -22.39 -5.22 0.13
C LEU A 480 -20.98 -5.27 -0.49
N TRP A 481 -19.93 -5.11 0.32
CA TRP A 481 -18.57 -5.02 -0.21
C TRP A 481 -17.97 -6.36 -0.62
N LEU A 482 -18.44 -7.48 -0.04
CA LEU A 482 -18.09 -8.83 -0.50
C LEU A 482 -18.83 -9.21 -1.78
N SER A 483 -20.13 -8.91 -1.91
CA SER A 483 -20.90 -9.19 -3.13
C SER A 483 -20.36 -8.39 -4.34
N GLU A 484 -20.13 -7.08 -4.17
CA GLU A 484 -19.42 -6.24 -5.15
C GLU A 484 -17.99 -6.74 -5.48
N CYS A 485 -17.39 -7.58 -4.64
CA CYS A 485 -16.09 -8.20 -4.89
C CYS A 485 -16.24 -9.47 -5.76
N GLN A 486 -17.23 -10.31 -5.45
CA GLN A 486 -17.46 -11.60 -6.11
C GLN A 486 -17.94 -11.44 -7.56
N GLU A 487 -18.82 -10.48 -7.85
CA GLU A 487 -19.25 -10.18 -9.23
C GLU A 487 -18.07 -9.84 -10.15
N GLN A 488 -17.04 -9.18 -9.61
CA GLN A 488 -15.86 -8.76 -10.38
C GLN A 488 -14.93 -9.93 -10.73
N GLY A 489 -15.02 -11.06 -10.02
CA GLY A 489 -14.39 -12.33 -10.41
C GLY A 489 -15.20 -13.15 -11.43
N GLY A 490 -16.52 -12.98 -11.49
CA GLY A 490 -17.41 -13.79 -12.33
C GLY A 490 -17.34 -13.49 -13.84
N THR A 491 -17.05 -12.24 -14.22
CA THR A 491 -17.11 -11.78 -15.64
C THR A 491 -15.82 -12.05 -16.44
N GLY A 492 -15.18 -13.20 -16.21
CA GLY A 492 -13.92 -13.61 -16.85
C GLY A 492 -14.04 -14.57 -18.04
N VAL A 493 -15.25 -14.98 -18.44
CA VAL A 493 -15.45 -15.91 -19.57
C VAL A 493 -15.27 -15.17 -20.90
N LEU A 494 -14.08 -15.30 -21.48
CA LEU A 494 -13.77 -14.76 -22.80
C LEU A 494 -14.42 -15.63 -23.90
N LEU A 495 -15.56 -15.18 -24.44
CA LEU A 495 -16.06 -15.67 -25.72
C LEU A 495 -15.06 -15.27 -26.83
N LEU A 496 -14.18 -16.19 -27.20
CA LEU A 496 -13.29 -16.05 -28.34
C LEU A 496 -14.11 -16.13 -29.65
N PRO A 497 -13.78 -15.32 -30.68
CA PRO A 497 -14.33 -15.52 -32.02
C PRO A 497 -13.84 -16.87 -32.61
N PRO A 498 -14.58 -17.46 -33.55
CA PRO A 498 -14.28 -18.79 -34.08
C PRO A 498 -13.02 -18.77 -34.97
N HIS A 499 -11.91 -19.28 -34.45
CA HIS A 499 -10.76 -19.64 -35.28
C HIS A 499 -11.00 -20.96 -36.02
N HIS A 500 -10.42 -21.07 -37.22
CA HIS A 500 -10.52 -22.27 -38.05
C HIS A 500 -9.91 -23.50 -37.37
N ARG A 501 -10.49 -24.68 -37.70
CA ARG A 501 -10.09 -25.98 -37.15
C ARG A 501 -8.65 -26.36 -37.53
N SER A 502 -7.90 -26.89 -36.56
CA SER A 502 -7.20 -28.16 -36.70
C SER A 502 -6.98 -28.82 -35.31
N PRO A 503 -6.90 -30.16 -35.21
CA PRO A 503 -6.80 -30.91 -33.95
C PRO A 503 -5.34 -30.95 -33.41
N VAL A 504 -5.00 -31.42 -32.21
CA VAL A 504 -5.41 -32.65 -31.49
C VAL A 504 -5.43 -32.46 -29.96
N SER A 505 -6.27 -33.23 -29.27
CA SER A 505 -6.32 -33.39 -27.81
C SER A 505 -6.08 -34.85 -27.38
N ILE A 506 -5.90 -35.03 -26.06
CA ILE A 506 -6.09 -36.22 -25.18
C ILE A 506 -4.76 -36.65 -24.54
N LEU A 507 -4.66 -37.09 -23.28
CA LEU A 507 -5.38 -36.97 -22.00
C LEU A 507 -4.54 -37.83 -21.00
N ILE A 508 -4.61 -37.53 -19.71
CA ILE A 508 -3.88 -38.19 -18.62
C ILE A 508 -4.37 -39.64 -18.37
N HIS A 509 -3.46 -40.57 -17.99
CA HIS A 509 -3.49 -41.53 -16.84
C HIS A 509 -2.45 -42.66 -17.07
N SER A 510 -1.42 -42.89 -16.23
CA SER A 510 -1.40 -43.37 -14.82
C SER A 510 -1.56 -44.89 -14.68
N ILE A 511 -0.56 -45.58 -14.07
CA ILE A 511 -0.73 -46.72 -13.14
C ILE A 511 0.63 -47.10 -12.49
N ARG A 512 0.58 -47.71 -11.28
CA ARG A 512 1.74 -48.18 -10.51
C ARG A 512 2.02 -49.67 -10.77
N PRO A 513 3.26 -50.17 -10.63
CA PRO A 513 3.48 -51.60 -10.44
C PRO A 513 2.96 -52.06 -9.06
N ARG A 514 2.43 -53.28 -9.01
CA ARG A 514 2.20 -54.08 -7.80
C ARG A 514 2.68 -55.50 -8.08
N LEU A 515 3.43 -56.09 -7.16
CA LEU A 515 3.60 -57.53 -7.06
C LEU A 515 3.07 -58.02 -5.70
N GLN A 516 2.62 -59.27 -5.70
CA GLN A 516 1.97 -59.98 -4.59
C GLN A 516 2.98 -60.99 -3.99
N PRO A 517 2.74 -61.59 -2.79
CA PRO A 517 1.66 -62.57 -2.61
C PRO A 517 0.87 -62.39 -1.29
N ARG A 518 0.09 -63.43 -0.91
CA ARG A 518 -1.02 -63.39 0.06
C ARG A 518 -0.75 -64.31 1.27
N ILE A 519 -1.24 -63.92 2.45
CA ILE A 519 -1.74 -64.84 3.51
C ILE A 519 -2.99 -64.17 4.15
N PRO A 520 -4.08 -64.88 4.52
CA PRO A 520 -5.32 -64.27 5.02
C PRO A 520 -5.81 -64.70 6.44
N VAL A 521 -6.86 -63.99 6.92
CA VAL A 521 -7.86 -64.35 7.97
C VAL A 521 -7.62 -63.88 9.44
N SER A 522 -8.76 -63.49 10.06
CA SER A 522 -9.10 -63.31 11.50
C SER A 522 -8.52 -62.16 12.36
N SER A 523 -9.46 -61.36 12.88
CA SER A 523 -9.42 -60.53 14.11
C SER A 523 -9.70 -61.40 15.37
N PRO A 524 -9.83 -60.90 16.64
CA PRO A 524 -9.78 -59.51 17.12
C PRO A 524 -9.06 -59.22 18.50
N ALA A 525 -8.86 -57.92 18.77
CA ALA A 525 -8.96 -57.22 20.08
C ALA A 525 -8.03 -57.50 21.30
N ALA A 526 -8.02 -56.49 22.18
CA ALA A 526 -7.59 -56.44 23.59
C ALA A 526 -6.10 -56.22 23.95
N CYS A 527 -5.89 -55.62 25.12
CA CYS A 527 -4.62 -55.06 25.65
C CYS A 527 -3.98 -55.96 26.70
N THR A 528 -2.63 -55.94 26.86
CA THR A 528 -1.88 -55.49 28.08
C THR A 528 -0.36 -55.77 27.99
N ASP A 529 0.41 -55.07 28.83
CA ASP A 529 1.84 -55.23 29.23
C ASP A 529 2.22 -56.65 29.76
N PRO A 530 3.53 -57.05 29.97
CA PRO A 530 4.62 -56.23 30.56
C PRO A 530 6.13 -56.49 30.23
N HIS A 531 6.98 -55.70 30.93
CA HIS A 531 8.43 -55.73 31.27
C HIS A 531 9.07 -57.10 31.69
N PRO A 532 10.43 -57.28 31.93
CA PRO A 532 11.42 -56.28 32.44
C PRO A 532 12.94 -56.36 32.04
N ALA A 533 13.74 -55.37 32.56
CA ALA A 533 15.20 -55.38 32.92
C ALA A 533 16.30 -55.57 31.83
N SER A 534 17.54 -55.05 31.89
CA SER A 534 18.28 -53.95 32.60
C SER A 534 19.63 -53.71 31.81
N ARG A 535 20.74 -52.99 32.13
CA ARG A 535 21.45 -52.21 33.21
C ARG A 535 22.55 -51.36 32.45
N GLY A 536 23.28 -50.33 32.92
CA GLY A 536 23.25 -49.47 34.13
C GLY A 536 24.64 -49.13 34.75
N GLY A 537 25.33 -48.01 34.40
CA GLY A 537 26.60 -47.60 35.07
C GLY A 537 27.33 -46.28 34.69
N ALA A 538 27.58 -45.42 35.70
CA ALA A 538 28.74 -44.53 36.00
C ALA A 538 29.19 -43.23 35.21
N GLN A 539 29.12 -42.08 35.91
CA GLN A 539 30.16 -41.04 36.20
C GLN A 539 30.79 -40.05 35.15
N ARG A 540 30.32 -38.78 35.17
CA ARG A 540 30.99 -37.49 35.59
C ARG A 540 32.56 -37.34 35.60
N PRO A 541 33.14 -36.10 35.59
CA PRO A 541 33.03 -34.90 34.71
C PRO A 541 34.48 -34.29 34.50
N PRO A 542 34.86 -32.97 34.55
CA PRO A 542 34.22 -31.65 34.28
C PRO A 542 35.09 -30.63 33.45
N THR A 543 34.68 -29.35 33.46
CA THR A 543 35.49 -28.07 33.46
C THR A 543 36.13 -27.44 32.20
N SER A 544 35.70 -26.18 31.95
CA SER A 544 36.49 -24.95 31.61
C SER A 544 37.25 -24.82 30.27
N ALA A 545 37.55 -23.63 29.75
CA ALA A 545 36.93 -22.28 29.84
C ALA A 545 37.62 -21.30 28.85
N ALA A 546 37.03 -20.11 28.67
CA ALA A 546 37.71 -18.83 28.40
C ALA A 546 38.47 -18.58 27.06
N SER A 547 37.82 -17.74 26.23
CA SER A 547 38.33 -16.43 25.77
C SER A 547 39.43 -16.26 24.68
N SER A 548 39.00 -15.54 23.63
CA SER A 548 39.56 -14.24 23.14
C SER A 548 40.73 -14.17 22.15
N LEU A 549 40.46 -13.40 21.07
CA LEU A 549 41.40 -12.60 20.24
C LEU A 549 42.45 -13.40 19.42
N ALA A 550 43.03 -12.87 18.32
CA ALA A 550 42.58 -11.92 17.29
C ALA A 550 43.60 -12.00 16.12
N GLY A 551 43.23 -11.52 14.92
CA GLY A 551 44.23 -11.13 13.90
C GLY A 551 44.24 -11.90 12.57
N GLU A 552 43.89 -11.14 11.52
CA GLU A 552 44.58 -11.04 10.21
C GLU A 552 44.63 -12.21 9.20
N HIS A 553 44.55 -11.78 7.93
CA HIS A 553 44.75 -12.54 6.68
C HIS A 553 46.26 -12.63 6.32
N PRO A 554 46.71 -13.18 5.16
CA PRO A 554 46.03 -13.97 4.11
C PRO A 554 46.78 -15.28 3.72
N SER A 555 46.16 -16.14 2.89
CA SER A 555 46.76 -16.70 1.65
C SER A 555 45.87 -17.75 0.97
N VAL A 556 46.19 -18.14 -0.27
CA VAL A 556 45.45 -19.06 -1.15
C VAL A 556 46.36 -20.23 -1.55
N PRO A 557 45.84 -21.48 -1.55
CA PRO A 557 46.05 -22.33 -2.72
C PRO A 557 44.85 -23.23 -3.11
N THR A 558 44.65 -23.35 -4.42
CA THR A 558 44.06 -24.51 -5.14
C THR A 558 45.25 -25.28 -5.81
N PRO A 559 45.12 -26.43 -6.53
CA PRO A 559 43.92 -27.04 -7.15
C PRO A 559 43.87 -28.61 -7.13
N HIS A 560 43.22 -29.20 -8.13
CA HIS A 560 42.97 -30.63 -8.46
C HIS A 560 41.85 -31.36 -7.70
N GLN A 561 40.84 -32.06 -8.28
CA GLN A 561 40.45 -32.51 -9.65
C GLN A 561 40.81 -33.96 -10.08
N GLU A 562 39.78 -34.82 -10.16
CA GLU A 562 39.51 -35.92 -11.14
C GLU A 562 37.97 -36.23 -11.07
N ARG A 563 37.18 -36.49 -12.13
CA ARG A 563 37.13 -37.56 -13.18
C ARG A 563 36.67 -38.93 -12.61
N LYS A 564 35.88 -39.81 -13.27
CA LYS A 564 35.23 -40.01 -14.61
C LYS A 564 34.04 -41.02 -14.39
N SER A 565 33.25 -41.59 -15.32
CA SER A 565 32.44 -41.24 -16.53
C SER A 565 31.55 -42.48 -16.86
N SER A 566 30.86 -42.81 -17.97
CA SER A 566 30.52 -42.29 -19.33
C SER A 566 29.51 -43.27 -20.04
N THR A 567 28.89 -42.88 -21.18
CA THR A 567 28.46 -43.74 -22.36
C THR A 567 27.36 -44.83 -22.24
N GLU A 568 26.60 -45.27 -23.29
CA GLU A 568 26.07 -44.69 -24.56
C GLU A 568 25.13 -45.69 -25.34
N LYS A 569 24.18 -45.19 -26.17
CA LYS A 569 23.58 -45.78 -27.43
C LYS A 569 22.80 -47.14 -27.34
N THR A 570 22.00 -47.66 -28.32
CA THR A 570 21.63 -47.34 -29.74
C THR A 570 20.26 -47.97 -30.19
N SER A 571 19.60 -47.46 -31.26
CA SER A 571 18.70 -48.17 -32.24
C SER A 571 17.29 -48.72 -31.80
N GLU A 572 16.31 -49.23 -32.61
CA GLU A 572 15.73 -49.16 -34.01
C GLU A 572 14.45 -50.12 -34.08
N THR A 573 13.57 -50.35 -35.09
CA THR A 573 12.91 -49.66 -36.26
C THR A 573 11.77 -50.59 -36.86
N TYR A 574 10.98 -50.17 -37.88
CA TYR A 574 9.86 -50.86 -38.64
C TYR A 574 8.46 -50.92 -37.94
N LEU A 575 7.35 -50.35 -38.49
CA LEU A 575 6.41 -50.73 -39.61
C LEU A 575 5.43 -51.89 -39.23
N HIS A 576 4.12 -51.97 -39.60
CA HIS A 576 3.35 -51.46 -40.77
C HIS A 576 1.77 -51.59 -40.61
N LEU A 577 0.96 -50.84 -41.39
CA LEU A 577 -0.43 -51.14 -41.92
C LEU A 577 -1.80 -50.88 -41.18
N PHE A 578 -2.65 -50.01 -41.80
CA PHE A 578 -4.10 -50.12 -42.19
C PHE A 578 -5.36 -49.85 -41.30
N PHE A 579 -6.39 -49.35 -42.03
CA PHE A 579 -7.82 -48.94 -41.83
C PHE A 579 -8.73 -49.77 -40.89
N ILE A 580 -9.93 -49.33 -40.42
CA ILE A 580 -11.23 -49.02 -41.13
C ILE A 580 -12.17 -48.10 -40.28
N SER A 581 -13.22 -47.50 -40.88
CA SER A 581 -14.20 -46.58 -40.24
C SER A 581 -15.62 -47.15 -39.98
N ALA A 582 -16.37 -46.64 -38.98
CA ALA A 582 -17.83 -46.84 -38.89
C ALA A 582 -18.64 -45.72 -38.15
N SER A 583 -19.42 -45.02 -38.96
CA SER A 583 -20.53 -44.06 -38.80
C SER A 583 -21.70 -44.28 -37.78
N ILE A 584 -22.35 -43.16 -37.36
CA ILE A 584 -23.85 -42.89 -37.36
C ILE A 584 -24.77 -43.57 -36.28
N PRO A 585 -25.92 -42.98 -35.77
CA PRO A 585 -26.36 -41.56 -35.56
C PRO A 585 -27.39 -41.26 -34.38
N ASN A 586 -27.81 -39.98 -34.19
CA ASN A 586 -29.20 -39.49 -33.83
C ASN A 586 -29.89 -39.88 -32.47
N LYS A 587 -31.00 -39.27 -31.96
CA LYS A 587 -31.93 -38.16 -32.35
C LYS A 587 -32.76 -37.57 -31.16
N SER A 588 -33.53 -36.50 -31.41
CA SER A 588 -34.84 -36.06 -30.80
C SER A 588 -34.89 -34.83 -29.86
N SER A 589 -36.10 -34.29 -29.59
CA SER A 589 -36.34 -32.82 -29.49
C SER A 589 -37.73 -32.31 -28.99
N TYR A 590 -37.76 -31.20 -28.20
CA TYR A 590 -38.85 -30.15 -28.08
C TYR A 590 -40.27 -30.54 -27.53
N PRO A 591 -41.26 -29.61 -27.24
CA PRO A 591 -41.29 -28.14 -26.95
C PRO A 591 -42.30 -27.61 -25.84
N CYS A 592 -42.35 -26.27 -25.62
CA CYS A 592 -43.51 -25.37 -25.24
C CYS A 592 -44.15 -25.26 -23.81
N GLY A 593 -44.63 -24.04 -23.44
CA GLY A 593 -45.52 -23.71 -22.28
C GLY A 593 -45.64 -22.20 -21.91
N LEU A 594 -46.83 -21.69 -21.48
CA LEU A 594 -47.22 -20.26 -21.20
C LEU A 594 -48.67 -20.20 -20.55
N PRO A 595 -49.36 -19.06 -20.19
CA PRO A 595 -49.03 -17.61 -19.94
C PRO A 595 -49.77 -16.90 -18.72
N ASN A 596 -49.64 -15.56 -18.58
CA ASN A 596 -50.62 -14.52 -18.12
C ASN A 596 -51.03 -14.23 -16.64
N HIS A 597 -51.16 -12.93 -16.30
CA HIS A 597 -52.20 -12.33 -15.43
C HIS A 597 -52.39 -10.79 -15.64
N CYS A 598 -53.54 -10.22 -15.21
CA CYS A 598 -54.01 -8.82 -15.45
C CYS A 598 -55.11 -8.40 -14.42
N LEU A 599 -55.76 -7.20 -14.35
CA LEU A 599 -55.90 -5.96 -15.17
C LEU A 599 -56.50 -4.77 -14.32
N ARG A 600 -56.75 -3.57 -14.94
CA ARG A 600 -57.59 -2.39 -14.51
C ARG A 600 -57.00 -1.42 -13.44
N SER A 601 -57.38 -0.12 -13.33
CA SER A 601 -58.36 0.78 -14.03
C SER A 601 -57.91 2.27 -13.86
N LEU A 602 -57.75 3.12 -14.89
CA LEU A 602 -58.71 4.04 -15.61
C LEU A 602 -58.76 5.53 -15.13
N LYS A 603 -59.34 6.41 -15.97
CA LYS A 603 -59.27 7.91 -16.06
C LYS A 603 -60.69 8.55 -15.86
N PRO A 604 -60.94 9.89 -15.69
CA PRO A 604 -60.56 10.97 -16.66
C PRO A 604 -60.54 12.51 -16.27
N ARG A 605 -59.90 13.31 -17.17
CA ARG A 605 -60.24 14.66 -17.75
C ARG A 605 -60.63 15.93 -16.94
N LEU A 606 -59.90 17.02 -17.28
CA LEU A 606 -60.32 18.43 -17.61
C LEU A 606 -60.91 19.38 -16.54
N GLY A 607 -60.39 20.64 -16.51
CA GLY A 607 -60.98 21.80 -15.83
C GLY A 607 -60.00 22.98 -15.68
N SER A 608 -60.36 24.19 -16.12
CA SER A 608 -59.50 25.39 -16.24
C SER A 608 -59.64 26.43 -15.12
N SER A 609 -58.57 27.15 -14.75
CA SER A 609 -58.57 28.63 -14.56
C SER A 609 -57.22 29.21 -14.10
N ASP A 610 -57.07 30.52 -14.27
CA ASP A 610 -55.95 31.46 -13.98
C ASP A 610 -56.63 32.82 -13.62
N PRO A 611 -56.01 33.90 -13.09
CA PRO A 611 -54.67 34.10 -12.47
C PRO A 611 -54.72 34.68 -11.03
N ARG A 612 -53.54 34.93 -10.41
CA ARG A 612 -53.05 36.27 -9.95
C ARG A 612 -51.99 36.20 -8.82
N ALA A 613 -51.02 37.10 -8.89
CA ALA A 613 -50.30 37.69 -7.73
C ALA A 613 -50.77 39.16 -7.54
N PRO A 614 -50.49 39.84 -6.41
CA PRO A 614 -49.46 40.90 -6.47
C PRO A 614 -48.74 41.34 -5.16
N CYS A 615 -47.53 41.91 -5.31
CA CYS A 615 -46.98 43.07 -4.55
C CYS A 615 -46.71 42.94 -3.02
N LEU A 616 -46.07 43.90 -2.31
CA LEU A 616 -45.62 45.30 -2.50
C LEU A 616 -44.41 45.58 -1.52
N LEU A 617 -43.50 46.59 -1.49
CA LEU A 617 -43.11 47.84 -2.21
C LEU A 617 -41.59 48.10 -1.89
N ARG A 618 -41.01 49.21 -2.41
CA ARG A 618 -39.80 49.94 -1.90
C ARG A 618 -38.42 49.26 -2.11
N TRP A 619 -37.26 49.94 -2.16
CA TRP A 619 -36.76 51.31 -2.51
C TRP A 619 -35.21 51.29 -2.27
N ILE A 620 -34.30 52.19 -2.65
CA ILE A 620 -34.15 53.47 -3.42
C ILE A 620 -32.62 53.58 -3.70
N HIS A 621 -31.98 54.27 -4.66
CA HIS A 621 -32.14 55.04 -5.91
C HIS A 621 -30.73 54.96 -6.60
N ASP A 622 -30.33 55.50 -7.76
CA ASP A 622 -30.78 55.71 -9.17
C ASP A 622 -29.44 55.99 -9.93
N GLY A 623 -29.26 56.13 -11.25
CA GLY A 623 -30.06 56.20 -12.50
C GLY A 623 -29.03 56.49 -13.64
N ALA A 624 -29.34 56.87 -14.88
CA ALA A 624 -30.56 56.87 -15.72
C ALA A 624 -30.14 57.14 -17.19
N ALA A 625 -31.01 56.79 -18.16
CA ALA A 625 -30.97 57.15 -19.62
C ALA A 625 -29.82 56.53 -20.48
N VAL A 626 -29.96 56.17 -21.79
CA VAL A 626 -31.04 55.94 -22.82
C VAL A 626 -30.35 55.20 -24.01
N ALA A 627 -30.92 54.48 -25.02
CA ALA A 627 -32.26 54.27 -25.62
C ALA A 627 -32.56 52.73 -25.75
N ALA A 628 -33.41 52.06 -26.58
CA ALA A 628 -34.12 52.20 -27.88
C ALA A 628 -33.28 51.95 -29.18
N ALA A 629 -33.73 51.35 -30.32
CA ALA A 629 -34.82 50.43 -30.76
C ALA A 629 -34.57 50.03 -32.27
N ARG A 630 -35.28 49.21 -33.09
CA ARG A 630 -36.46 48.28 -33.04
C ARG A 630 -36.56 47.42 -34.36
N ALA A 631 -37.39 46.35 -34.38
CA ALA A 631 -38.17 45.79 -35.54
C ALA A 631 -37.42 45.04 -36.72
N THR A 632 -38.00 44.13 -37.56
CA THR A 632 -39.22 43.24 -37.55
C THR A 632 -39.14 42.11 -38.63
N GLU A 633 -39.82 40.99 -38.38
CA GLU A 633 -40.48 39.96 -39.25
C GLU A 633 -40.13 39.70 -40.76
N SER A 634 -40.15 38.40 -41.17
CA SER A 634 -41.01 37.80 -42.25
C SER A 634 -40.42 36.53 -42.92
N MET A 635 -41.19 35.82 -43.75
CA MET A 635 -40.91 34.50 -44.36
C MET A 635 -40.60 34.58 -45.88
N GLY A 636 -39.77 33.67 -46.41
CA GLY A 636 -39.45 33.65 -47.85
C GLY A 636 -38.74 32.39 -48.38
N SER A 637 -39.12 31.97 -49.57
CA SER A 637 -38.83 30.74 -50.33
C SER A 637 -37.37 30.42 -50.73
N ARG A 638 -37.08 29.12 -50.88
CA ARG A 638 -36.10 28.52 -51.84
C ARG A 638 -36.83 28.25 -53.19
N PRO A 639 -36.19 27.95 -54.37
CA PRO A 639 -34.87 27.31 -54.54
C PRO A 639 -33.98 27.62 -55.81
N ARG A 640 -32.68 27.30 -55.67
CA ARG A 640 -31.76 26.67 -56.70
C ARG A 640 -31.34 27.40 -58.00
N VAL A 641 -30.25 26.86 -58.57
CA VAL A 641 -29.53 27.22 -59.84
C VAL A 641 -28.80 28.56 -59.76
N ALA A 642 -27.47 28.68 -59.59
CA ALA A 642 -26.29 27.87 -59.94
C ALA A 642 -25.85 27.96 -61.42
N PHE A 643 -24.91 28.86 -61.74
CA PHE A 643 -23.55 28.49 -62.15
C PHE A 643 -22.57 29.70 -62.10
N LEU A 644 -21.27 29.38 -62.07
CA LEU A 644 -20.13 30.19 -62.53
C LEU A 644 -20.01 31.69 -62.13
N HIS A 645 -19.28 31.97 -61.02
CA HIS A 645 -18.37 33.13 -60.93
C HIS A 645 -17.27 32.84 -59.89
N HIS A 646 -16.13 32.29 -60.33
CA HIS A 646 -15.04 31.82 -59.47
C HIS A 646 -13.70 32.45 -59.89
N LEU A 647 -13.69 33.77 -60.12
CA LEU A 647 -12.52 34.46 -60.69
C LEU A 647 -12.43 35.96 -60.33
N LEU A 648 -12.41 36.34 -59.04
CA LEU A 648 -12.06 37.72 -58.63
C LEU A 648 -11.56 37.91 -57.18
N ALA A 649 -11.23 36.83 -56.45
CA ALA A 649 -10.85 36.89 -55.02
C ALA A 649 -9.38 36.52 -54.72
N VAL A 650 -8.52 36.44 -55.73
CA VAL A 650 -7.14 35.88 -55.62
C VAL A 650 -6.05 36.96 -55.70
N VAL A 651 -6.33 38.13 -56.26
CA VAL A 651 -5.30 39.14 -56.61
C VAL A 651 -4.86 40.02 -55.42
N ALA A 652 -5.72 40.20 -54.41
CA ALA A 652 -5.48 41.16 -53.33
C ALA A 652 -4.49 40.73 -52.23
N VAL A 653 -4.08 39.45 -52.18
CA VAL A 653 -3.25 38.90 -51.08
C VAL A 653 -1.78 38.69 -51.47
N ALA A 654 -1.47 38.68 -52.78
CA ALA A 654 -0.13 38.33 -53.28
C ALA A 654 0.94 39.43 -53.16
N VAL A 655 0.56 40.68 -52.85
CA VAL A 655 1.44 41.86 -52.97
C VAL A 655 2.15 42.23 -51.64
N LEU A 656 1.76 41.64 -50.51
CA LEU A 656 2.25 42.01 -49.17
C LEU A 656 3.32 41.06 -48.58
N LEU A 657 3.85 40.11 -49.37
CA LEU A 657 4.77 39.06 -48.88
C LEU A 657 6.11 38.94 -49.64
N LEU A 658 6.52 39.96 -50.41
CA LEU A 658 7.80 39.96 -51.15
C LEU A 658 8.63 41.25 -50.96
N ALA A 659 8.98 41.59 -49.72
CA ALA A 659 10.04 42.55 -49.44
C ALA A 659 10.72 42.33 -48.07
N ARG A 660 12.06 42.21 -48.09
CA ARG A 660 13.06 42.20 -46.99
C ARG A 660 13.47 40.84 -46.41
N GLY A 661 14.74 40.51 -46.62
CA GLY A 661 15.54 39.58 -45.83
C GLY A 661 17.01 40.02 -45.87
N ALA A 662 17.74 39.82 -44.75
CA ALA A 662 19.18 40.07 -44.54
C ALA A 662 19.65 41.54 -44.70
N GLU A 663 20.66 42.09 -43.99
CA GLU A 663 21.43 41.77 -42.76
C GLU A 663 22.29 43.03 -42.44
N PRO A 664 23.20 43.08 -41.44
CA PRO A 664 23.34 42.31 -40.19
C PRO A 664 23.43 43.23 -38.93
N LEU A 665 23.49 42.65 -37.72
CA LEU A 665 24.28 43.22 -36.59
C LEU A 665 24.45 42.25 -35.42
N ALA A 666 25.69 42.19 -34.89
CA ALA A 666 26.11 41.69 -33.57
C ALA A 666 25.67 40.27 -33.11
N SER A 667 26.64 39.36 -33.05
CA SER A 667 26.52 38.04 -32.41
C SER A 667 26.50 38.11 -30.87
N GLY A 668 25.47 37.55 -30.24
CA GLY A 668 25.41 37.28 -28.79
C GLY A 668 24.51 36.08 -28.51
N GLY A 669 25.01 35.04 -27.83
CA GLY A 669 24.30 33.77 -27.65
C GLY A 669 23.52 33.68 -26.33
N GLY A 670 22.32 33.07 -26.36
CA GLY A 670 21.53 32.84 -25.15
C GLY A 670 20.27 31.98 -25.34
N VAL A 671 20.33 30.74 -24.84
CA VAL A 671 19.35 29.66 -24.51
C VAL A 671 17.81 29.85 -24.63
N ALA A 672 17.27 31.06 -24.75
CA ALA A 672 15.89 31.49 -24.43
C ALA A 672 14.69 30.87 -25.20
N GLY A 673 14.89 29.82 -26.02
CA GLY A 673 13.80 29.19 -26.79
C GLY A 673 13.30 27.82 -26.28
N ARG A 674 14.14 27.05 -25.56
CA ARG A 674 13.91 25.61 -25.33
C ARG A 674 13.27 25.26 -23.98
N HIS A 675 13.43 26.11 -22.98
CA HIS A 675 12.95 25.91 -21.61
C HIS A 675 12.19 27.15 -21.13
N LEU A 676 11.23 26.95 -20.22
CA LEU A 676 10.55 28.03 -19.49
C LEU A 676 11.46 28.62 -18.39
N THR A 677 12.30 27.78 -17.80
CA THR A 677 13.31 28.16 -16.79
C THR A 677 14.51 27.21 -16.88
N THR A 678 15.67 27.69 -16.46
CA THR A 678 16.87 26.89 -16.16
C THR A 678 17.46 27.23 -14.79
N GLU A 679 16.71 27.92 -13.93
CA GLU A 679 17.19 28.37 -12.61
C GLU A 679 17.09 27.25 -11.56
N GLU A 680 18.21 26.89 -10.96
CA GLU A 680 18.29 25.78 -10.00
C GLU A 680 17.81 26.21 -8.61
N GLN A 681 16.81 25.50 -8.10
CA GLN A 681 16.31 25.59 -6.73
C GLN A 681 16.62 24.28 -5.98
N TRP A 682 16.59 24.32 -4.64
CA TRP A 682 17.07 23.23 -3.79
C TRP A 682 16.22 23.03 -2.55
N MET A 683 16.00 21.77 -2.16
CA MET A 683 15.43 21.38 -0.87
C MET A 683 16.32 20.36 -0.14
N ASP A 684 16.15 20.24 1.17
CA ASP A 684 16.68 19.12 1.96
C ASP A 684 15.70 17.95 1.94
N GLN A 685 16.17 16.78 1.49
CA GLN A 685 15.38 15.57 1.30
C GLN A 685 15.90 14.44 2.19
N ARG A 686 15.00 13.63 2.77
CA ARG A 686 15.37 12.52 3.66
C ARG A 686 15.99 11.37 2.85
N LEU A 687 17.13 10.84 3.31
CA LEU A 687 17.84 9.74 2.65
C LEU A 687 16.98 8.48 2.61
N ASP A 688 16.38 8.12 3.75
CA ASP A 688 15.54 6.93 3.90
C ASP A 688 14.21 7.30 4.59
N HIS A 689 13.09 7.09 3.88
CA HIS A 689 11.74 7.36 4.37
C HIS A 689 11.10 6.16 5.11
N PHE A 690 11.79 5.02 5.20
CA PHE A 690 11.28 3.76 5.76
C PHE A 690 12.01 3.32 7.03
N SER A 691 13.30 3.65 7.18
CA SER A 691 13.97 3.62 8.47
C SER A 691 13.41 4.72 9.40
N PRO A 692 12.87 4.40 10.58
CA PRO A 692 12.32 5.42 11.48
C PRO A 692 13.43 6.24 12.17
N THR A 693 14.64 5.68 12.31
CA THR A 693 15.79 6.28 13.01
C THR A 693 16.86 6.88 12.10
N ASP A 694 16.78 6.69 10.78
CA ASP A 694 17.69 7.37 9.84
C ASP A 694 17.12 8.74 9.43
N HIS A 695 17.68 9.79 10.02
CA HIS A 695 17.30 11.19 9.75
C HIS A 695 18.30 11.91 8.84
N ARG A 696 19.22 11.18 8.19
CA ARG A 696 20.19 11.78 7.26
C ARG A 696 19.47 12.42 6.07
N GLN A 697 20.01 13.53 5.57
CA GLN A 697 19.44 14.30 4.48
C GLN A 697 20.46 14.51 3.35
N PHE A 698 19.94 14.80 2.15
CA PHE A 698 20.70 15.22 0.98
C PHE A 698 20.01 16.38 0.27
N LYS A 699 20.75 17.16 -0.52
CA LYS A 699 20.17 18.24 -1.33
C LYS A 699 19.53 17.67 -2.59
N GLN A 700 18.24 17.93 -2.80
CA GLN A 700 17.51 17.59 -4.02
C GLN A 700 17.30 18.87 -4.85
N ARG A 701 17.73 18.83 -6.11
CA ARG A 701 17.56 19.92 -7.08
C ARG A 701 16.13 19.94 -7.62
N TYR A 702 15.59 21.13 -7.86
CA TYR A 702 14.36 21.31 -8.62
C TYR A 702 14.42 22.59 -9.45
N TYR A 703 13.43 22.76 -10.33
CA TYR A 703 13.18 24.00 -11.07
C TYR A 703 11.72 24.40 -10.90
N GLU A 704 11.43 25.70 -10.88
CA GLU A 704 10.06 26.24 -10.86
C GLU A 704 9.82 27.27 -11.97
N PHE A 705 8.58 27.36 -12.44
CA PHE A 705 8.11 28.40 -13.34
C PHE A 705 6.72 28.86 -12.90
N ALA A 706 6.63 30.09 -12.40
CA ALA A 706 5.44 30.63 -11.73
C ALA A 706 4.69 31.71 -12.55
N ASP A 707 5.22 32.16 -13.68
CA ASP A 707 4.68 33.28 -14.47
C ASP A 707 3.27 33.02 -15.03
N TYR A 708 2.89 31.74 -15.17
CA TYR A 708 1.55 31.32 -15.56
C TYR A 708 0.61 31.06 -14.36
N HIS A 709 1.08 31.20 -13.13
CA HIS A 709 0.28 30.93 -11.93
C HIS A 709 -0.77 32.02 -11.73
N ALA A 710 -2.03 31.64 -11.50
CA ALA A 710 -3.12 32.59 -11.36
C ALA A 710 -2.88 33.58 -10.20
N ALA A 711 -3.23 34.85 -10.42
CA ALA A 711 -2.94 35.97 -9.52
C ALA A 711 -3.29 35.68 -8.04
N GLY A 712 -2.45 36.16 -7.12
CA GLY A 712 -2.50 35.78 -5.71
C GLY A 712 -2.07 34.33 -5.43
N GLY A 713 -1.50 33.64 -6.42
CA GLY A 713 -1.02 32.25 -6.34
C GLY A 713 -2.12 31.19 -6.25
N GLY A 714 -3.37 31.54 -6.55
CA GLY A 714 -4.54 30.69 -6.27
C GLY A 714 -4.70 29.49 -7.21
N GLY A 715 -3.95 29.47 -8.31
CA GLY A 715 -4.05 28.45 -9.36
C GLY A 715 -3.49 27.08 -8.97
N PRO A 716 -3.70 26.05 -9.80
CA PRO A 716 -3.15 24.72 -9.58
C PRO A 716 -1.61 24.69 -9.65
N VAL A 717 -1.02 23.60 -9.16
CA VAL A 717 0.42 23.32 -9.31
C VAL A 717 0.60 22.04 -10.14
N PHE A 718 1.40 22.13 -11.20
CA PHE A 718 1.70 21.03 -12.11
C PHE A 718 3.08 20.46 -11.81
N LEU A 719 3.08 19.29 -11.19
CA LEU A 719 4.28 18.54 -10.83
C LEU A 719 4.73 17.66 -11.99
N ARG A 720 5.80 18.06 -12.68
CA ARG A 720 6.48 17.26 -13.70
C ARG A 720 7.58 16.44 -13.01
N ILE A 721 7.39 15.13 -12.90
CA ILE A 721 8.43 14.25 -12.33
C ILE A 721 9.61 14.19 -13.30
N CYS A 722 10.84 14.43 -12.84
CA CYS A 722 12.03 14.18 -13.67
C CYS A 722 12.23 12.66 -13.84
N GLY A 723 12.61 12.25 -15.05
CA GLY A 723 12.81 10.85 -15.39
C GLY A 723 14.23 10.36 -15.13
N GLU A 724 14.62 9.39 -15.95
CA GLU A 724 15.83 8.58 -15.86
C GLU A 724 17.10 9.34 -16.35
N SER A 725 17.24 10.62 -15.99
CA SER A 725 18.32 11.52 -16.45
C SER A 725 18.39 12.83 -15.64
N SER A 726 19.50 13.58 -15.75
CA SER A 726 19.61 14.95 -15.20
C SER A 726 18.53 15.87 -15.78
N CYS A 727 17.81 16.58 -14.91
CA CYS A 727 16.95 17.68 -15.35
C CYS A 727 17.77 18.95 -15.51
N ASN A 728 17.58 19.65 -16.64
CA ASN A 728 18.34 20.83 -17.05
C ASN A 728 17.42 22.06 -17.23
N GLY A 729 16.32 22.12 -16.48
CA GLY A 729 15.24 23.11 -16.63
C GLY A 729 13.86 22.51 -16.88
N ILE A 730 12.83 23.36 -16.99
CA ILE A 730 11.46 22.97 -17.38
C ILE A 730 11.32 23.16 -18.91
N PRO A 731 11.07 22.12 -19.72
CA PRO A 731 10.91 22.27 -21.16
C PRO A 731 9.69 23.12 -21.55
N ASN A 732 9.83 23.89 -22.62
CA ASN A 732 8.73 24.64 -23.24
C ASN A 732 7.88 23.71 -24.14
N ASP A 733 7.22 22.72 -23.54
CA ASP A 733 6.47 21.67 -24.23
C ASP A 733 4.94 21.79 -24.07
N TYR A 734 4.17 20.74 -24.36
CA TYR A 734 2.71 20.78 -24.23
C TYR A 734 2.21 21.03 -22.78
N LEU A 735 3.04 20.73 -21.76
CA LEU A 735 2.77 21.11 -20.38
C LEU A 735 2.75 22.63 -20.19
N ALA A 736 3.58 23.39 -20.90
CA ALA A 736 3.55 24.85 -20.89
C ALA A 736 2.20 25.40 -21.38
N VAL A 737 1.68 24.79 -22.45
CA VAL A 737 0.36 25.13 -23.03
C VAL A 737 -0.77 24.80 -22.05
N LEU A 738 -0.68 23.66 -21.34
CA LEU A 738 -1.64 23.30 -20.28
C LEU A 738 -1.54 24.27 -19.09
N ALA A 739 -0.33 24.58 -18.63
CA ALA A 739 -0.11 25.46 -17.48
C ALA A 739 -0.67 26.87 -17.73
N LYS A 740 -0.36 27.46 -18.90
CA LYS A 740 -0.92 28.74 -19.33
C LYS A 740 -2.45 28.72 -19.45
N LYS A 741 -3.04 27.59 -19.88
CA LYS A 741 -4.50 27.43 -19.95
C LYS A 741 -5.17 27.35 -18.57
N PHE A 742 -4.53 26.71 -17.59
CA PHE A 742 -5.12 26.45 -16.27
C PHE A 742 -4.69 27.42 -15.17
N GLY A 743 -3.86 28.43 -15.50
CA GLY A 743 -3.32 29.35 -14.52
C GLY A 743 -2.36 28.66 -13.54
N ALA A 744 -1.56 27.70 -14.02
CA ALA A 744 -0.77 26.81 -13.18
C ALA A 744 0.69 27.26 -13.03
N ALA A 745 1.24 27.11 -11.81
CA ALA A 745 2.69 27.01 -11.63
C ALA A 745 3.17 25.63 -12.11
N VAL A 746 4.38 25.55 -12.66
CA VAL A 746 5.02 24.28 -13.04
C VAL A 746 6.26 24.07 -12.19
N VAL A 747 6.43 22.86 -11.64
CA VAL A 747 7.61 22.47 -10.87
C VAL A 747 8.14 21.13 -11.36
N THR A 748 9.46 20.96 -11.40
CA THR A 748 10.10 19.69 -11.74
C THR A 748 11.23 19.38 -10.75
N PRO A 749 10.99 18.52 -9.73
CA PRO A 749 12.07 18.00 -8.90
C PRO A 749 12.85 16.94 -9.68
N GLU A 750 14.17 17.00 -9.53
CA GLU A 750 15.08 16.00 -10.06
C GLU A 750 15.01 14.71 -9.23
N HIS A 751 15.16 13.56 -9.89
CA HIS A 751 15.06 12.26 -9.22
C HIS A 751 16.35 11.96 -8.43
N ARG A 752 16.22 11.35 -7.24
CA ARG A 752 17.38 10.90 -6.45
C ARG A 752 18.33 10.04 -7.31
N TYR A 753 19.64 10.23 -7.16
CA TYR A 753 20.71 9.58 -7.94
C TYR A 753 20.82 9.99 -9.42
N TYR A 754 20.05 10.96 -9.91
CA TYR A 754 20.23 11.52 -11.25
C TYR A 754 20.67 12.98 -11.17
N GLY A 755 21.58 13.38 -12.08
CA GLY A 755 22.14 14.73 -12.10
C GLY A 755 22.76 15.10 -10.76
N LYS A 756 22.56 16.35 -10.33
CA LYS A 756 23.13 16.86 -9.07
C LYS A 756 22.40 16.36 -7.81
N SER A 757 21.34 15.57 -7.93
CA SER A 757 20.49 15.12 -6.82
C SER A 757 20.88 13.74 -6.29
N SER A 758 22.17 13.40 -6.30
CA SER A 758 22.68 12.15 -5.72
C SER A 758 23.01 12.32 -4.23
N PRO A 759 22.49 11.45 -3.33
CA PRO A 759 22.89 11.45 -1.93
C PRO A 759 24.37 11.07 -1.68
N PHE A 760 25.02 10.40 -2.64
CA PHE A 760 26.38 9.91 -2.51
C PHE A 760 27.22 10.17 -3.78
N LYS A 761 28.54 10.31 -3.61
CA LYS A 761 29.50 10.50 -4.72
C LYS A 761 29.85 9.21 -5.46
N SER A 762 29.57 8.05 -4.88
CA SER A 762 29.88 6.72 -5.44
C SER A 762 28.63 5.85 -5.51
N LEU A 763 28.48 5.11 -6.62
CA LEU A 763 27.31 4.26 -6.88
C LEU A 763 27.56 2.80 -6.46
N THR A 764 28.02 2.60 -5.22
CA THR A 764 28.17 1.24 -4.65
C THR A 764 26.81 0.61 -4.41
N THR A 765 26.74 -0.74 -4.38
CA THR A 765 25.49 -1.46 -4.06
C THR A 765 24.88 -1.04 -2.72
N GLU A 766 25.72 -0.71 -1.73
CA GLU A 766 25.26 -0.23 -0.42
C GLU A 766 24.63 1.17 -0.49
N ASN A 767 25.12 2.06 -1.36
CA ASN A 767 24.52 3.37 -1.58
C ASN A 767 23.22 3.22 -2.42
N LEU A 768 23.27 2.38 -3.46
CA LEU A 768 22.14 2.13 -4.36
C LEU A 768 20.94 1.46 -3.69
N ARG A 769 21.03 0.92 -2.46
CA ARG A 769 19.84 0.42 -1.72
C ARG A 769 18.78 1.49 -1.47
N PHE A 770 19.17 2.77 -1.44
CA PHE A 770 18.23 3.89 -1.32
C PHE A 770 17.70 4.40 -2.69
N LEU A 771 18.12 3.81 -3.82
CA LEU A 771 17.53 4.01 -5.13
C LEU A 771 16.40 3.00 -5.36
N SER A 772 15.19 3.36 -4.95
CA SER A 772 13.99 2.57 -5.24
C SER A 772 12.78 3.45 -5.50
N SER A 773 11.84 2.95 -6.31
CA SER A 773 10.55 3.61 -6.56
C SER A 773 9.77 3.86 -5.26
N LYS A 774 9.99 3.07 -4.20
CA LYS A 774 9.39 3.31 -2.89
C LYS A 774 9.91 4.62 -2.28
N GLN A 775 11.22 4.85 -2.29
CA GLN A 775 11.84 6.07 -1.77
C GLN A 775 11.48 7.29 -2.64
N ALA A 776 11.58 7.17 -3.97
CA ALA A 776 11.26 8.25 -4.90
C ALA A 776 9.80 8.74 -4.80
N LEU A 777 8.84 7.84 -4.53
CA LEU A 777 7.45 8.22 -4.29
C LEU A 777 7.23 9.00 -2.98
N PHE A 778 8.12 8.85 -1.98
CA PHE A 778 8.10 9.65 -0.77
C PHE A 778 8.84 10.98 -0.95
N ASP A 779 9.92 11.03 -1.75
CA ASP A 779 10.57 12.30 -2.12
C ASP A 779 9.55 13.26 -2.74
N LEU A 780 8.72 12.76 -3.67
CA LEU A 780 7.65 13.53 -4.29
C LEU A 780 6.57 13.99 -3.30
N ALA A 781 6.33 13.25 -2.20
CA ALA A 781 5.40 13.65 -1.15
C ALA A 781 5.98 14.78 -0.28
N ALA A 782 7.25 14.64 0.12
CA ALA A 782 7.98 15.66 0.88
C ALA A 782 8.20 16.94 0.05
N PHE A 783 8.61 16.82 -1.21
CA PHE A 783 8.75 17.95 -2.15
C PHE A 783 7.42 18.69 -2.35
N ARG A 784 6.32 17.96 -2.54
CA ARG A 784 4.98 18.54 -2.67
C ARG A 784 4.60 19.36 -1.43
N GLN A 785 4.90 18.88 -0.23
CA GLN A 785 4.65 19.65 1.00
C GLN A 785 5.56 20.87 1.07
N HIS A 786 6.87 20.69 0.93
CA HIS A 786 7.86 21.77 0.98
C HIS A 786 7.48 22.93 0.05
N TYR A 787 7.18 22.64 -1.22
CA TYR A 787 6.79 23.67 -2.18
C TYR A 787 5.41 24.29 -1.87
N GLN A 788 4.46 23.54 -1.32
CA GLN A 788 3.18 24.09 -0.86
C GLN A 788 3.38 25.09 0.30
N GLU A 789 4.31 24.81 1.20
CA GLU A 789 4.70 25.70 2.29
C GLU A 789 5.46 26.93 1.77
N THR A 790 6.37 26.76 0.81
CA THR A 790 7.03 27.86 0.08
C THR A 790 6.01 28.78 -0.60
N LEU A 791 4.99 28.23 -1.28
CA LEU A 791 3.91 29.03 -1.87
C LEU A 791 3.09 29.76 -0.80
N ASN A 792 2.77 29.09 0.32
CA ASN A 792 1.98 29.70 1.39
C ASN A 792 2.74 30.84 2.08
N ALA A 793 4.06 30.71 2.27
CA ALA A 793 4.91 31.80 2.72
C ALA A 793 4.99 32.94 1.69
N ARG A 794 5.26 32.62 0.41
CA ARG A 794 5.38 33.59 -0.71
C ARG A 794 4.13 34.46 -0.89
N TYR A 795 2.95 33.91 -0.61
CA TYR A 795 1.66 34.62 -0.72
C TYR A 795 1.03 34.99 0.64
N ASN A 796 1.81 34.96 1.74
CA ASN A 796 1.39 35.30 3.11
C ASN A 796 0.05 34.69 3.53
N ARG A 797 -0.04 33.36 3.46
CA ARG A 797 -1.27 32.59 3.72
C ARG A 797 -1.27 31.90 5.07
N SER A 798 -2.47 31.68 5.59
CA SER A 798 -2.68 30.82 6.76
C SER A 798 -2.20 29.39 6.52
N SER A 799 -1.62 28.79 7.56
CA SER A 799 -1.24 27.38 7.58
C SER A 799 -2.47 26.50 7.31
N GLY A 800 -2.38 25.69 6.26
CA GLY A 800 -3.49 24.83 5.81
C GLY A 800 -4.20 25.27 4.54
N PHE A 801 -3.85 26.41 3.92
CA PHE A 801 -4.18 26.61 2.51
C PHE A 801 -3.46 25.56 1.65
N ASP A 802 -4.15 24.99 0.67
CA ASP A 802 -3.63 23.91 -0.17
C ASP A 802 -4.01 24.13 -1.64
N ASN A 803 -3.03 24.21 -2.55
CA ASN A 803 -3.29 24.38 -3.97
C ASN A 803 -3.76 23.06 -4.61
N PRO A 804 -4.55 23.07 -5.70
CA PRO A 804 -4.87 21.85 -6.44
C PRO A 804 -3.65 21.30 -7.20
N TRP A 805 -3.16 20.11 -6.85
CA TRP A 805 -1.98 19.49 -7.49
C TRP A 805 -2.36 18.49 -8.60
N PHE A 806 -1.68 18.57 -9.75
CA PHE A 806 -1.77 17.57 -10.84
C PHE A 806 -0.37 17.10 -11.24
N VAL A 807 -0.20 15.80 -11.49
CA VAL A 807 1.13 15.18 -11.67
C VAL A 807 1.32 14.62 -13.07
N PHE A 808 2.51 14.81 -13.65
CA PHE A 808 2.85 14.48 -15.03
C PHE A 808 4.15 13.67 -15.07
N GLY A 809 4.19 12.66 -15.93
CA GLY A 809 5.40 11.87 -16.19
C GLY A 809 5.32 11.04 -17.46
N VAL A 810 6.49 10.63 -17.95
CA VAL A 810 6.72 9.81 -19.15
C VAL A 810 7.63 8.61 -18.79
N SER A 811 7.46 7.44 -19.41
CA SER A 811 8.29 6.24 -19.11
C SER A 811 8.22 5.86 -17.62
N TYR A 812 9.34 5.62 -16.93
CA TYR A 812 9.41 5.39 -15.50
C TYR A 812 8.82 6.55 -14.68
N SER A 813 9.07 7.81 -15.06
CA SER A 813 8.41 8.95 -14.39
C SER A 813 6.88 8.94 -14.58
N GLY A 814 6.39 8.33 -15.67
CA GLY A 814 4.96 8.05 -15.88
C GLY A 814 4.42 6.94 -14.98
N ALA A 815 5.23 5.91 -14.71
CA ALA A 815 4.90 4.91 -13.69
C ALA A 815 4.87 5.55 -12.28
N LEU A 816 5.85 6.41 -11.96
CA LEU A 816 5.85 7.20 -10.73
C LEU A 816 4.62 8.11 -10.64
N SER A 817 4.19 8.80 -11.71
CA SER A 817 3.01 9.68 -11.64
C SER A 817 1.71 8.91 -11.39
N ALA A 818 1.58 7.68 -11.92
CA ALA A 818 0.48 6.78 -11.63
C ALA A 818 0.54 6.24 -10.19
N TRP A 819 1.70 5.73 -9.76
CA TRP A 819 1.86 5.17 -8.42
C TRP A 819 1.76 6.23 -7.32
N PHE A 820 2.20 7.46 -7.57
CA PHE A 820 2.05 8.58 -6.63
C PHE A 820 0.57 8.93 -6.43
N ARG A 821 -0.19 9.07 -7.51
CA ARG A 821 -1.65 9.29 -7.43
C ARG A 821 -2.41 8.13 -6.78
N LEU A 822 -1.88 6.90 -6.86
CA LEU A 822 -2.44 5.71 -6.22
C LEU A 822 -2.08 5.60 -4.72
N LYS A 823 -0.86 5.98 -4.32
CA LYS A 823 -0.34 5.81 -2.95
C LYS A 823 -0.52 7.05 -2.07
N PHE A 824 -0.64 8.23 -2.66
CA PHE A 824 -0.92 9.52 -2.01
C PHE A 824 -2.16 10.21 -2.65
N PRO A 825 -3.33 9.54 -2.66
CA PRO A 825 -4.55 10.04 -3.30
C PRO A 825 -5.13 11.31 -2.66
N HIS A 826 -4.66 11.67 -1.45
CA HIS A 826 -5.00 12.87 -0.70
C HIS A 826 -4.11 14.08 -1.03
N LEU A 827 -2.96 13.88 -1.68
CA LEU A 827 -2.03 14.98 -2.03
C LEU A 827 -2.24 15.52 -3.44
N THR A 828 -3.02 14.83 -4.28
CA THR A 828 -3.09 15.06 -5.74
C THR A 828 -4.49 14.83 -6.30
N CYS A 829 -4.92 15.72 -7.20
CA CYS A 829 -6.23 15.66 -7.84
C CYS A 829 -6.29 14.53 -8.87
N GLY A 830 -5.25 14.40 -9.70
CA GLY A 830 -5.10 13.36 -10.70
C GLY A 830 -3.66 13.34 -11.26
N SER A 831 -3.41 12.40 -12.17
CA SER A 831 -2.13 12.36 -12.90
C SER A 831 -2.27 11.93 -14.36
N LEU A 832 -1.26 12.30 -15.14
CA LEU A 832 -1.01 11.83 -16.51
C LEU A 832 0.25 10.95 -16.50
N ALA A 833 0.06 9.69 -16.88
CA ALA A 833 1.08 8.67 -17.01
C ALA A 833 1.25 8.31 -18.49
N SER A 834 2.17 9.01 -19.18
CA SER A 834 2.46 8.71 -20.59
C SER A 834 3.48 7.57 -20.69
N SER A 835 3.20 6.54 -21.49
CA SER A 835 4.01 5.32 -21.58
C SER A 835 4.41 4.77 -20.20
N GLY A 836 3.48 4.85 -19.24
CA GLY A 836 3.74 4.57 -17.84
C GLY A 836 3.84 3.07 -17.56
N VAL A 837 5.08 2.58 -17.41
CA VAL A 837 5.45 1.17 -17.17
C VAL A 837 5.05 0.66 -15.78
N VAL A 838 3.75 0.65 -15.49
CA VAL A 838 3.18 0.32 -14.17
C VAL A 838 3.09 -1.18 -13.85
N LEU A 839 3.36 -2.05 -14.82
CA LEU A 839 3.37 -3.50 -14.65
C LEU A 839 4.82 -4.02 -14.71
N ALA A 840 5.32 -4.52 -13.57
CA ALA A 840 6.59 -5.26 -13.53
C ALA A 840 6.42 -6.66 -14.16
N VAL A 841 7.28 -7.01 -15.12
CA VAL A 841 7.29 -8.30 -15.82
C VAL A 841 8.71 -8.82 -15.88
N TYR A 842 8.94 -10.07 -15.49
CA TYR A 842 10.27 -10.69 -15.47
C TYR A 842 10.77 -11.03 -16.90
N ASN A 843 9.94 -11.74 -17.68
CA ASN A 843 10.20 -12.06 -19.10
C ASN A 843 9.22 -11.28 -19.98
N PHE A 844 9.60 -10.07 -20.45
CA PHE A 844 8.68 -9.18 -21.15
C PHE A 844 8.67 -9.37 -22.68
N THR A 845 8.38 -10.60 -23.14
CA THR A 845 8.41 -10.97 -24.58
C THR A 845 7.38 -10.22 -25.44
N ASP A 846 6.38 -9.57 -24.83
CA ASP A 846 5.45 -8.71 -25.56
C ASP A 846 6.11 -7.41 -26.08
N PHE A 847 7.31 -7.04 -25.59
CA PHE A 847 8.12 -5.91 -26.10
C PHE A 847 8.64 -6.17 -27.52
N ASP A 848 9.40 -7.26 -27.73
CA ASP A 848 9.94 -7.61 -29.05
C ASP A 848 8.84 -7.99 -30.04
N LYS A 849 7.78 -8.62 -29.53
CA LYS A 849 6.55 -8.85 -30.29
C LYS A 849 5.96 -7.52 -30.77
N GLN A 850 5.97 -6.47 -29.94
CA GLN A 850 5.47 -5.16 -30.33
C GLN A 850 6.35 -4.48 -31.37
N VAL A 851 7.67 -4.56 -31.24
CA VAL A 851 8.62 -4.13 -32.27
C VAL A 851 8.30 -4.83 -33.60
N GLY A 852 8.14 -6.16 -33.58
CA GLY A 852 7.78 -6.95 -34.77
C GLY A 852 6.37 -6.69 -35.34
N GLU A 853 5.39 -6.32 -34.52
CA GLU A 853 4.09 -5.82 -34.99
C GLU A 853 4.21 -4.45 -35.67
N SER A 854 5.00 -3.54 -35.09
CA SER A 854 5.21 -2.17 -35.58
C SER A 854 6.05 -2.11 -36.86
N ALA A 855 6.96 -3.07 -37.07
CA ALA A 855 7.81 -3.18 -38.27
C ALA A 855 7.06 -3.66 -39.53
N GLY A 856 5.93 -4.35 -39.37
CA GLY A 856 5.27 -5.04 -40.48
C GLY A 856 6.06 -6.25 -41.01
N PRO A 857 5.47 -7.05 -41.93
CA PRO A 857 5.98 -8.38 -42.26
C PRO A 857 7.35 -8.38 -42.94
N GLU A 858 7.60 -7.47 -43.89
CA GLU A 858 8.87 -7.45 -44.63
C GLU A 858 10.06 -7.05 -43.75
N CYS A 859 9.95 -5.94 -43.01
CA CYS A 859 11.00 -5.46 -42.11
C CYS A 859 11.22 -6.44 -40.94
N LYS A 860 10.15 -6.98 -40.34
CA LYS A 860 10.27 -8.05 -39.33
C LYS A 860 11.04 -9.25 -39.87
N ALA A 861 10.72 -9.72 -41.08
CA ALA A 861 11.43 -10.85 -41.70
C ALA A 861 12.86 -10.49 -42.16
N ALA A 862 13.22 -9.22 -42.29
CA ALA A 862 14.60 -8.78 -42.48
C ALA A 862 15.36 -8.75 -41.14
N LEU A 863 14.78 -8.15 -40.09
CA LEU A 863 15.35 -8.10 -38.74
C LEU A 863 15.59 -9.51 -38.16
N GLN A 864 14.64 -10.43 -38.29
CA GLN A 864 14.81 -11.82 -37.83
C GLN A 864 15.96 -12.54 -38.55
N GLU A 865 16.19 -12.23 -39.83
CA GLU A 865 17.28 -12.80 -40.62
C GLU A 865 18.63 -12.15 -40.27
N VAL A 866 18.65 -10.84 -40.00
CA VAL A 866 19.82 -10.14 -39.43
C VAL A 866 20.23 -10.79 -38.10
N THR A 867 19.29 -11.01 -37.19
CA THR A 867 19.57 -11.67 -35.90
C THR A 867 20.15 -13.07 -36.10
N ARG A 868 19.57 -13.89 -36.99
CA ARG A 868 20.06 -15.24 -37.30
C ARG A 868 21.51 -15.20 -37.85
N LEU A 869 21.77 -14.33 -38.81
CA LEU A 869 23.10 -14.18 -39.43
C LEU A 869 24.14 -13.65 -38.44
N VAL A 870 23.80 -12.69 -37.60
CA VAL A 870 24.70 -12.18 -36.54
C VAL A 870 24.99 -13.25 -35.51
N ASP A 871 23.98 -13.99 -35.04
CA ASP A 871 24.16 -15.14 -34.12
C ASP A 871 25.09 -16.21 -34.72
N GLU A 872 25.00 -16.49 -36.02
CA GLU A 872 25.87 -17.44 -36.70
C GLU A 872 27.31 -16.91 -36.84
N GLN A 873 27.49 -15.66 -37.25
CA GLN A 873 28.81 -15.05 -37.40
C GLN A 873 29.52 -14.85 -36.04
N LEU A 874 28.79 -14.50 -34.97
CA LEU A 874 29.35 -14.36 -33.61
C LEU A 874 30.01 -15.65 -33.10
N ARG A 875 29.48 -16.83 -33.48
CA ARG A 875 30.06 -18.13 -33.13
C ARG A 875 31.36 -18.46 -33.88
N LEU A 876 31.67 -17.72 -34.96
CA LEU A 876 32.86 -17.89 -35.78
C LEU A 876 33.93 -16.83 -35.42
N ASP A 877 33.56 -15.55 -35.42
CA ASP A 877 34.44 -14.45 -34.99
C ASP A 877 33.65 -13.32 -34.32
N SER A 878 33.44 -13.48 -33.02
CA SER A 878 32.87 -12.46 -32.13
C SER A 878 33.58 -11.09 -32.23
N ARG A 879 34.90 -11.05 -32.42
CA ARG A 879 35.67 -9.79 -32.45
C ARG A 879 35.37 -9.01 -33.73
N SER A 880 35.49 -9.65 -34.89
CA SER A 880 35.29 -8.97 -36.18
C SER A 880 33.83 -8.56 -36.39
N VAL A 881 32.87 -9.38 -35.95
CA VAL A 881 31.45 -9.01 -35.97
C VAL A 881 31.18 -7.78 -35.10
N LYS A 882 31.72 -7.71 -33.88
CA LYS A 882 31.55 -6.52 -33.04
C LYS A 882 32.19 -5.28 -33.64
N ALA A 883 33.38 -5.41 -34.25
CA ALA A 883 34.04 -4.30 -34.94
C ALA A 883 33.23 -3.75 -36.13
N LEU A 884 32.56 -4.62 -36.89
CA LEU A 884 31.66 -4.21 -37.99
C LEU A 884 30.55 -3.26 -37.52
N PHE A 885 30.06 -3.42 -36.30
CA PHE A 885 29.04 -2.57 -35.68
C PHE A 885 29.60 -1.39 -34.85
N GLY A 886 30.93 -1.18 -34.82
CA GLY A 886 31.58 -0.17 -33.97
C GLY A 886 31.48 -0.49 -32.47
N ALA A 887 31.37 -1.78 -32.12
CA ALA A 887 31.07 -2.28 -30.79
C ALA A 887 32.18 -3.19 -30.22
N GLU A 888 33.41 -3.11 -30.74
CA GLU A 888 34.56 -3.98 -30.41
C GLU A 888 34.97 -3.97 -28.93
N LYS A 889 34.51 -2.98 -28.17
CA LYS A 889 34.72 -2.85 -26.72
C LYS A 889 33.82 -3.77 -25.89
N LEU A 890 32.68 -4.24 -26.43
CA LEU A 890 31.73 -5.11 -25.72
C LEU A 890 32.26 -6.54 -25.64
N LYS A 891 32.93 -6.87 -24.54
CA LYS A 891 33.54 -8.20 -24.34
C LYS A 891 32.51 -9.34 -24.38
N ASN A 892 31.34 -9.14 -23.79
CA ASN A 892 30.27 -10.13 -23.74
C ASN A 892 29.41 -10.10 -25.01
N ASP A 893 29.22 -11.24 -25.68
CA ASP A 893 28.37 -11.36 -26.87
C ASP A 893 26.90 -11.04 -26.55
N GLY A 894 26.46 -11.32 -25.32
CA GLY A 894 25.10 -11.02 -24.88
C GLY A 894 24.82 -9.54 -24.65
N ASP A 895 25.84 -8.78 -24.24
CA ASP A 895 25.73 -7.32 -24.09
C ASP A 895 25.70 -6.66 -25.47
N PHE A 896 26.50 -7.17 -26.41
CA PHE A 896 26.46 -6.78 -27.82
C PHE A 896 25.11 -7.09 -28.49
N LEU A 897 24.57 -8.31 -28.31
CA LEU A 897 23.25 -8.65 -28.83
C LEU A 897 22.12 -7.81 -28.22
N PHE A 898 22.22 -7.42 -26.95
CA PHE A 898 21.27 -6.50 -26.32
C PHE A 898 21.40 -5.07 -26.89
N PHE A 899 22.62 -4.58 -27.08
CA PHE A 899 22.91 -3.32 -27.79
C PHE A 899 22.30 -3.30 -29.21
N LEU A 900 22.41 -4.41 -29.96
CA LEU A 900 21.79 -4.54 -31.29
C LEU A 900 20.26 -4.59 -31.25
N ALA A 901 19.65 -5.22 -30.24
CA ALA A 901 18.20 -5.26 -30.09
C ALA A 901 17.63 -3.87 -29.75
N ASP A 902 18.28 -3.15 -28.83
CA ASP A 902 17.91 -1.80 -28.41
C ASP A 902 18.03 -0.79 -29.56
N ALA A 903 19.05 -0.95 -30.43
CA ALA A 903 19.23 -0.14 -31.63
C ALA A 903 18.04 -0.24 -32.61
N ALA A 904 17.44 -1.42 -32.78
CA ALA A 904 16.21 -1.59 -33.56
C ALA A 904 15.02 -0.99 -32.80
N ALA A 905 14.89 -1.28 -31.51
CA ALA A 905 13.75 -0.87 -30.68
C ALA A 905 13.57 0.67 -30.62
N ILE A 906 14.67 1.43 -30.51
CA ILE A 906 14.62 2.91 -30.49
C ILE A 906 13.95 3.49 -31.75
N GLY A 907 14.16 2.88 -32.93
CA GLY A 907 13.51 3.31 -34.17
C GLY A 907 11.98 3.28 -34.07
N PHE A 908 11.40 2.26 -33.43
CA PHE A 908 9.96 2.12 -33.24
C PHE A 908 9.45 2.93 -32.03
N GLN A 909 10.19 2.92 -30.91
CA GLN A 909 9.81 3.62 -29.69
C GLN A 909 9.68 5.14 -29.88
N TYR A 910 10.53 5.73 -30.72
CA TYR A 910 10.53 7.17 -31.00
C TYR A 910 9.88 7.54 -32.35
N GLY A 911 9.21 6.60 -33.02
CA GLY A 911 8.38 6.88 -34.20
C GLY A 911 9.16 7.20 -35.48
N ILE A 912 10.35 6.60 -35.65
CA ILE A 912 11.19 6.72 -36.84
C ILE A 912 11.49 5.31 -37.42
N PRO A 913 10.47 4.46 -37.67
CA PRO A 913 10.68 3.06 -38.07
C PRO A 913 11.39 2.92 -39.43
N ASP A 914 11.16 3.86 -40.34
CA ASP A 914 11.72 3.85 -41.70
C ASP A 914 13.27 3.94 -41.71
N ALA A 915 13.87 4.55 -40.67
CA ALA A 915 15.33 4.58 -40.52
C ALA A 915 15.93 3.16 -40.34
N VAL A 916 15.18 2.25 -39.72
CA VAL A 916 15.54 0.82 -39.61
C VAL A 916 15.05 0.05 -40.85
N CYS A 917 13.78 0.25 -41.22
CA CYS A 917 13.09 -0.65 -42.13
C CYS A 917 13.35 -0.39 -43.61
N SER A 918 13.45 0.86 -44.05
CA SER A 918 13.66 1.15 -45.48
C SER A 918 15.02 0.64 -46.00
N PRO A 919 16.14 0.79 -45.26
CA PRO A 919 17.41 0.15 -45.65
C PRO A 919 17.32 -1.38 -45.67
N LEU A 920 16.79 -2.01 -44.63
CA LEU A 920 16.75 -3.48 -44.52
C LEU A 920 15.83 -4.14 -45.56
N ILE A 921 14.67 -3.54 -45.86
CA ILE A 921 13.78 -4.01 -46.92
C ILE A 921 14.46 -3.85 -48.29
N THR A 922 15.14 -2.73 -48.53
CA THR A 922 15.89 -2.49 -49.77
C THR A 922 16.98 -3.55 -49.94
N ALA A 923 17.82 -3.76 -48.92
CA ALA A 923 18.90 -4.74 -48.95
C ALA A 923 18.39 -6.17 -49.20
N LYS A 924 17.27 -6.55 -48.56
CA LYS A 924 16.64 -7.86 -48.79
C LYS A 924 16.12 -8.04 -50.23
N LYS A 925 15.79 -6.96 -50.92
CA LYS A 925 15.28 -6.95 -52.31
C LYS A 925 16.41 -6.81 -53.34
N SER A 926 17.53 -6.16 -53.01
CA SER A 926 18.73 -6.06 -53.87
C SER A 926 19.73 -7.20 -53.70
N GLY A 927 19.57 -8.06 -52.69
CA GLY A 927 20.50 -9.15 -52.39
C GLY A 927 21.82 -8.69 -51.74
N THR A 928 21.86 -7.46 -51.22
CA THR A 928 23.03 -6.92 -50.52
C THR A 928 23.05 -7.34 -49.04
N SER A 929 24.23 -7.30 -48.41
CA SER A 929 24.45 -7.81 -47.05
C SER A 929 23.53 -7.15 -46.02
N LEU A 930 22.59 -7.93 -45.49
CA LEU A 930 21.67 -7.49 -44.43
C LEU A 930 22.42 -7.11 -43.14
N VAL A 931 23.51 -7.80 -42.83
CA VAL A 931 24.32 -7.54 -41.62
C VAL A 931 25.08 -6.21 -41.76
N GLU A 932 25.73 -5.96 -42.90
CA GLU A 932 26.40 -4.67 -43.16
C GLU A 932 25.42 -3.51 -43.21
N THR A 933 24.25 -3.70 -43.85
CA THR A 933 23.18 -2.69 -43.89
C THR A 933 22.70 -2.35 -42.47
N TYR A 934 22.54 -3.35 -41.61
CA TYR A 934 22.17 -3.10 -40.21
C TYR A 934 23.31 -2.44 -39.42
N ALA A 935 24.57 -2.82 -39.67
CA ALA A 935 25.74 -2.23 -39.04
C ALA A 935 25.92 -0.75 -39.39
N GLN A 936 25.66 -0.36 -40.64
CA GLN A 936 25.64 1.04 -41.07
C GLN A 936 24.55 1.83 -40.32
N TYR A 937 23.31 1.29 -40.23
CA TYR A 937 22.25 1.91 -39.42
C TYR A 937 22.68 2.08 -37.94
N VAL A 938 23.26 1.05 -37.32
CA VAL A 938 23.71 1.11 -35.92
C VAL A 938 24.81 2.16 -35.73
N GLN A 939 25.80 2.23 -36.62
CA GLN A 939 26.86 3.25 -36.53
C GLN A 939 26.33 4.67 -36.75
N ASP A 940 25.60 4.92 -37.84
CA ASP A 940 25.21 6.28 -38.22
C ASP A 940 23.99 6.81 -37.46
N PHE A 941 22.98 5.96 -37.23
CA PHE A 941 21.80 6.37 -36.47
C PHE A 941 22.01 6.21 -34.96
N PHE A 942 22.34 5.01 -34.48
CA PHE A 942 22.28 4.71 -33.05
C PHE A 942 23.51 5.22 -32.27
N ILE A 943 24.72 5.00 -32.77
CA ILE A 943 25.95 5.53 -32.13
C ILE A 943 26.07 7.04 -32.42
N ARG A 944 26.17 7.44 -33.70
CA ARG A 944 26.51 8.83 -34.08
C ARG A 944 25.35 9.83 -33.89
N ARG A 945 24.19 9.61 -34.52
CA ARG A 945 23.10 10.60 -34.52
C ARG A 945 22.27 10.64 -33.23
N TRP A 946 22.03 9.49 -32.63
CA TRP A 946 21.33 9.37 -31.33
C TRP A 946 22.29 9.57 -30.14
N GLY A 947 23.60 9.40 -30.36
CA GLY A 947 24.63 9.63 -29.35
C GLY A 947 24.76 8.51 -28.33
N THR A 948 24.34 7.27 -28.63
CA THR A 948 24.50 6.13 -27.70
C THR A 948 25.99 5.83 -27.46
N PRO A 949 26.49 5.93 -26.21
CA PRO A 949 27.83 5.49 -25.87
C PRO A 949 27.82 3.96 -25.76
N VAL A 950 28.54 3.28 -26.66
CA VAL A 950 28.63 1.80 -26.69
C VAL A 950 29.01 1.22 -25.32
N SER A 951 29.88 1.89 -24.57
CA SER A 951 30.31 1.47 -23.24
C SER A 951 29.17 1.40 -22.21
N SER A 952 28.02 2.05 -22.42
CA SER A 952 26.87 1.96 -21.50
C SER A 952 26.25 0.55 -21.43
N TYR A 953 26.67 -0.39 -22.28
CA TYR A 953 26.24 -1.79 -22.29
C TYR A 953 27.31 -2.74 -21.73
N ASP A 954 28.54 -2.29 -21.47
CA ASP A 954 29.59 -3.12 -20.85
C ASP A 954 29.34 -3.24 -19.34
N GLN A 955 29.14 -4.46 -18.86
CA GLN A 955 28.96 -4.74 -17.43
C GLN A 955 30.14 -4.29 -16.56
N GLU A 956 31.37 -4.18 -17.11
CA GLU A 956 32.53 -3.64 -16.39
C GLU A 956 32.60 -2.09 -16.40
N TYR A 957 31.87 -1.43 -17.31
CA TYR A 957 31.67 0.02 -17.28
C TYR A 957 30.70 0.40 -16.16
N LEU A 958 29.57 -0.34 -16.05
CA LEU A 958 28.54 -0.10 -15.03
C LEU A 958 29.08 -0.09 -13.59
N LYS A 959 30.11 -0.89 -13.30
CA LYS A 959 30.76 -0.95 -11.97
C LYS A 959 31.59 0.30 -11.62
N LYS A 960 31.80 1.21 -12.57
CA LYS A 960 32.71 2.37 -12.46
C LYS A 960 32.01 3.71 -12.70
N THR A 961 30.68 3.70 -12.87
CA THR A 961 29.91 4.93 -13.10
C THR A 961 29.86 5.81 -11.85
N THR A 962 29.79 7.11 -12.09
CA THR A 962 29.56 8.15 -11.08
C THR A 962 28.19 8.79 -11.30
N PRO A 963 27.61 9.49 -10.31
CA PRO A 963 26.31 10.14 -10.48
C PRO A 963 26.29 11.21 -11.58
N ASP A 964 27.45 11.84 -11.83
CA ASP A 964 27.64 12.85 -12.87
C ASP A 964 27.88 12.26 -14.28
N ASP A 965 27.81 10.93 -14.46
CA ASP A 965 28.07 10.28 -15.75
C ASP A 965 26.94 10.51 -16.77
N THR A 966 27.07 11.58 -17.56
CA THR A 966 26.12 11.96 -18.61
C THR A 966 26.01 10.96 -19.77
N ASN A 967 26.85 9.92 -19.84
CA ASN A 967 26.74 8.85 -20.84
C ASN A 967 25.50 7.97 -20.61
N PHE A 968 24.91 8.00 -19.42
CA PHE A 968 23.83 7.11 -19.01
C PHE A 968 22.43 7.69 -19.27
N GLY A 969 22.02 7.76 -20.54
CA GLY A 969 20.64 8.04 -20.93
C GLY A 969 19.71 6.88 -20.55
N GLY A 970 18.93 7.03 -19.47
CA GLY A 970 18.26 5.93 -18.76
C GLY A 970 17.02 5.31 -19.42
N SER A 971 16.93 5.22 -20.74
CA SER A 971 15.91 4.41 -21.45
C SER A 971 16.28 2.93 -21.57
N LYS A 972 17.24 2.45 -20.77
CA LYS A 972 18.05 1.25 -21.02
C LYS A 972 18.00 0.31 -19.81
N PHE A 973 18.32 -0.97 -20.06
CA PHE A 973 18.27 -2.13 -19.14
C PHE A 973 16.88 -2.72 -18.86
N ALA A 974 16.62 -3.86 -19.52
CA ALA A 974 15.85 -4.96 -18.95
C ALA A 974 16.85 -5.98 -18.35
N VAL A 975 16.55 -6.54 -17.18
CA VAL A 975 17.51 -7.36 -16.41
C VAL A 975 17.54 -8.81 -16.89
N ARG A 976 18.74 -9.34 -17.20
CA ARG A 976 19.01 -10.78 -17.36
C ARG A 976 19.25 -11.44 -16.00
N LEU A 977 18.41 -12.39 -15.59
CA LEU A 977 18.71 -13.37 -14.53
C LEU A 977 18.08 -14.75 -14.84
N PRO A 978 18.61 -15.85 -14.26
CA PRO A 978 18.16 -17.20 -14.58
C PRO A 978 16.99 -17.70 -13.72
N ILE A 979 15.99 -18.26 -14.41
CA ILE A 979 15.06 -19.34 -14.01
C ILE A 979 14.79 -19.53 -12.50
N PHE A 980 13.73 -18.87 -12.01
CA PHE A 980 12.77 -19.51 -11.11
C PHE A 980 11.34 -19.25 -11.60
N LYS A 981 10.50 -20.29 -11.68
CA LYS A 981 9.16 -20.22 -12.28
C LYS A 981 8.13 -19.64 -11.30
N TRP A 982 7.79 -18.36 -11.45
CA TRP A 982 6.55 -17.78 -10.92
C TRP A 982 5.52 -17.60 -12.05
N HIS A 983 4.22 -17.70 -11.73
CA HIS A 983 3.12 -17.62 -12.71
C HIS A 983 2.45 -16.22 -12.67
N PRO A 984 2.67 -15.33 -13.65
CA PRO A 984 2.27 -13.91 -13.52
C PRO A 984 0.77 -13.59 -13.71
N LYS A 985 -0.08 -14.60 -13.90
CA LYS A 985 -1.40 -14.41 -14.54
C LYS A 985 -2.49 -13.80 -13.64
N THR A 986 -2.36 -13.84 -12.32
CA THR A 986 -3.44 -13.41 -11.39
C THR A 986 -3.38 -11.92 -11.05
N ILE A 987 -2.19 -11.32 -10.96
CA ILE A 987 -2.01 -9.96 -10.40
C ILE A 987 -2.47 -8.85 -11.37
N ALA A 988 -2.32 -9.06 -12.68
CA ALA A 988 -2.56 -8.04 -13.70
C ALA A 988 -4.01 -7.50 -13.73
N PHE A 989 -5.01 -8.32 -13.40
CA PHE A 989 -6.43 -7.93 -13.45
C PHE A 989 -6.84 -7.02 -12.28
N ALA A 990 -6.34 -7.28 -11.06
CA ALA A 990 -6.71 -6.49 -9.87
C ALA A 990 -6.20 -5.04 -9.96
N LEU A 991 -4.99 -4.85 -10.48
CA LEU A 991 -4.42 -3.53 -10.75
C LEU A 991 -5.25 -2.74 -11.80
N GLN A 992 -5.78 -3.44 -12.79
CA GLN A 992 -6.42 -2.85 -13.98
C GLN A 992 -7.69 -2.03 -13.67
N ARG A 993 -8.48 -2.43 -12.67
CA ARG A 993 -9.72 -1.73 -12.25
C ARG A 993 -9.48 -0.63 -11.23
N SER A 994 -8.62 -0.84 -10.23
CA SER A 994 -8.31 0.17 -9.19
C SER A 994 -7.91 1.50 -9.83
N ILE A 995 -7.07 1.45 -10.86
CA ILE A 995 -6.60 2.60 -11.64
C ILE A 995 -7.72 3.45 -12.27
N GLN A 996 -8.86 2.87 -12.66
CA GLN A 996 -9.96 3.66 -13.25
C GLN A 996 -10.70 4.53 -12.22
N ALA A 997 -10.72 4.13 -10.94
CA ALA A 997 -11.24 4.97 -9.86
C ALA A 997 -10.23 6.05 -9.40
N SER A 998 -8.93 5.82 -9.61
CA SER A 998 -7.85 6.65 -9.06
C SER A 998 -7.58 8.00 -9.77
N LYS A 999 -8.39 8.43 -10.74
CA LYS A 999 -8.16 9.67 -11.52
C LYS A 999 -6.76 9.73 -12.19
N ILE A 1000 -6.43 8.69 -12.95
CA ILE A 1000 -5.16 8.59 -13.72
C ILE A 1000 -5.47 8.45 -15.21
N VAL A 1001 -4.94 9.36 -16.03
CA VAL A 1001 -4.94 9.24 -17.50
C VAL A 1001 -3.69 8.46 -17.92
N PHE A 1002 -3.85 7.46 -18.79
CA PHE A 1002 -2.74 6.75 -19.45
C PHE A 1002 -2.75 7.08 -20.95
N THR A 1003 -1.58 7.33 -21.52
CA THR A 1003 -1.40 7.60 -22.97
C THR A 1003 -0.16 6.92 -23.49
N ASN A 1004 -0.28 6.07 -24.52
CA ASN A 1004 0.84 5.36 -25.14
C ASN A 1004 0.87 5.66 -26.64
N GLY A 1005 2.03 5.52 -27.28
CA GLY A 1005 2.10 5.44 -28.74
C GLY A 1005 1.46 4.14 -29.25
N SER A 1006 0.99 4.13 -30.50
CA SER A 1006 0.48 2.89 -31.12
C SER A 1006 1.61 1.90 -31.42
N GLN A 1007 2.78 2.41 -31.83
CA GLN A 1007 4.00 1.63 -32.10
C GLN A 1007 4.89 1.39 -30.86
N ASP A 1008 4.58 2.04 -29.73
CA ASP A 1008 5.36 2.03 -28.49
C ASP A 1008 5.53 0.60 -27.92
N PRO A 1009 6.77 0.07 -27.86
CA PRO A 1009 7.04 -1.27 -27.32
C PRO A 1009 6.59 -1.45 -25.86
N TRP A 1010 6.59 -0.38 -25.06
CA TRP A 1010 6.16 -0.40 -23.66
C TRP A 1010 4.64 -0.40 -23.47
N ARG A 1011 3.83 -0.33 -24.55
CA ARG A 1011 2.37 -0.24 -24.47
C ARG A 1011 1.70 -1.39 -23.70
N HIS A 1012 2.31 -2.59 -23.70
CA HIS A 1012 1.77 -3.77 -23.00
C HIS A 1012 2.03 -3.76 -21.49
N ALA A 1013 3.13 -3.14 -21.03
CA ALA A 1013 3.36 -2.83 -19.62
C ALA A 1013 2.49 -1.64 -19.17
N SER A 1014 2.14 -0.75 -20.11
CA SER A 1014 1.39 0.49 -19.90
C SER A 1014 -0.14 0.29 -20.04
N LYS A 1015 -0.71 -0.59 -19.21
CA LYS A 1015 -2.16 -0.86 -19.04
C LYS A 1015 -2.88 -1.39 -20.29
N GLN A 1016 -3.00 -2.71 -20.39
CA GLN A 1016 -3.63 -3.55 -21.43
C GLN A 1016 -5.04 -3.21 -21.99
N LYS A 1017 -5.69 -2.09 -21.63
CA LYS A 1017 -6.97 -1.66 -22.23
C LYS A 1017 -6.95 -0.17 -22.55
N SER A 1018 -6.53 0.15 -23.77
CA SER A 1018 -6.93 1.38 -24.45
C SER A 1018 -8.44 1.43 -24.64
N SER A 1019 -9.00 2.63 -24.78
CA SER A 1019 -10.38 2.80 -25.23
C SER A 1019 -10.51 2.35 -26.70
N LYS A 1020 -11.75 2.03 -27.12
CA LYS A 1020 -12.07 1.32 -28.37
C LYS A 1020 -11.89 2.15 -29.67
N TYR A 1021 -10.97 3.12 -29.67
CA TYR A 1021 -10.84 4.19 -30.67
C TYR A 1021 -9.38 4.47 -31.06
N SER A 1022 -8.76 3.51 -31.74
CA SER A 1022 -7.59 3.74 -32.58
C SER A 1022 -7.56 2.69 -33.69
N ASP A 1023 -8.05 3.06 -34.87
CA ASP A 1023 -7.74 2.32 -36.09
C ASP A 1023 -6.23 2.45 -36.34
N PRO A 1024 -5.46 1.35 -36.47
CA PRO A 1024 -4.01 1.43 -36.67
C PRO A 1024 -3.59 2.30 -37.86
N SER A 1025 -4.43 2.39 -38.90
CA SER A 1025 -4.14 3.13 -40.15
C SER A 1025 -4.00 4.65 -39.99
N ASN A 1026 -4.49 5.23 -38.89
CA ASN A 1026 -4.70 6.69 -38.77
C ASN A 1026 -3.81 7.39 -37.72
N CYS A 1027 -2.78 6.70 -37.21
CA CYS A 1027 -1.95 7.21 -36.10
C CYS A 1027 -1.03 8.38 -36.49
N SER A 1028 -0.78 8.60 -37.78
CA SER A 1028 0.01 9.72 -38.32
C SER A 1028 -0.78 11.01 -38.50
N SER A 1029 -2.10 11.02 -38.26
CA SER A 1029 -2.96 12.19 -38.45
C SER A 1029 -2.84 13.21 -37.31
N PRO A 1030 -2.53 14.50 -37.57
CA PRO A 1030 -2.56 15.56 -36.56
C PRO A 1030 -3.91 15.71 -35.84
N ALA A 1031 -5.01 15.28 -36.47
CA ALA A 1031 -6.35 15.28 -35.87
C ALA A 1031 -6.48 14.29 -34.70
N ALA A 1032 -5.79 13.15 -34.76
CA ALA A 1032 -5.78 12.16 -33.67
C ALA A 1032 -5.08 12.73 -32.42
N VAL A 1033 -3.88 13.29 -32.60
CA VAL A 1033 -3.11 13.95 -31.53
C VAL A 1033 -3.88 15.14 -30.95
N SER A 1034 -4.52 15.96 -31.79
CA SER A 1034 -5.40 17.06 -31.36
C SER A 1034 -6.58 16.59 -30.51
N THR A 1035 -7.18 15.43 -30.85
CA THR A 1035 -8.29 14.83 -30.10
C THR A 1035 -7.86 14.34 -28.72
N VAL A 1036 -6.74 13.63 -28.62
CA VAL A 1036 -6.17 13.17 -27.34
C VAL A 1036 -5.79 14.36 -26.45
N ARG A 1037 -5.16 15.40 -27.01
CA ARG A 1037 -4.84 16.65 -26.30
C ARG A 1037 -6.10 17.34 -25.72
N LYS A 1038 -7.20 17.40 -26.47
CA LYS A 1038 -8.50 17.91 -25.98
C LYS A 1038 -9.06 17.06 -24.83
N GLN A 1039 -8.96 15.73 -24.91
CA GLN A 1039 -9.39 14.82 -23.84
C GLN A 1039 -8.58 14.98 -22.56
N ILE A 1040 -7.24 15.05 -22.65
CA ILE A 1040 -6.35 15.33 -21.50
C ILE A 1040 -6.76 16.62 -20.79
N ALA A 1041 -6.94 17.71 -21.54
CA ALA A 1041 -7.37 18.99 -20.96
C ALA A 1041 -8.77 18.92 -20.33
N SER A 1042 -9.69 18.12 -20.87
CA SER A 1042 -11.01 17.88 -20.28
C SER A 1042 -10.91 17.16 -18.92
N HIS A 1043 -10.10 16.10 -18.84
CA HIS A 1043 -9.87 15.37 -17.59
C HIS A 1043 -9.19 16.23 -16.51
N ILE A 1044 -8.19 17.02 -16.88
CA ILE A 1044 -7.55 18.00 -15.97
C ILE A 1044 -8.60 18.96 -15.42
N SER A 1045 -9.41 19.58 -16.30
CA SER A 1045 -10.45 20.53 -15.89
C SER A 1045 -11.48 19.93 -14.93
N LEU A 1046 -11.90 18.69 -15.16
CA LEU A 1046 -12.87 17.98 -14.32
C LEU A 1046 -12.30 17.57 -12.95
N TRP A 1047 -11.02 17.19 -12.88
CA TRP A 1047 -10.42 16.71 -11.63
C TRP A 1047 -9.89 17.83 -10.76
N LEU A 1048 -9.49 18.97 -11.34
CA LEU A 1048 -9.15 20.18 -10.59
C LEU A 1048 -10.38 20.80 -9.92
N SER A 1049 -11.53 20.92 -10.61
CA SER A 1049 -12.76 21.45 -9.99
C SER A 1049 -13.26 20.56 -8.85
N GLN A 1050 -13.17 19.24 -9.01
CA GLN A 1050 -13.45 18.27 -7.94
C GLN A 1050 -12.47 18.29 -6.75
N CYS A 1051 -11.35 19.02 -6.86
CA CYS A 1051 -10.43 19.30 -5.75
C CYS A 1051 -10.77 20.62 -5.04
N GLN A 1052 -11.40 21.57 -5.75
CA GLN A 1052 -11.67 22.93 -5.26
C GLN A 1052 -12.97 23.05 -4.45
N GLU A 1053 -13.79 21.99 -4.34
CA GLU A 1053 -14.89 21.89 -3.37
C GLU A 1053 -14.48 21.02 -2.16
N PRO A 1054 -14.09 21.57 -1.00
CA PRO A 1054 -13.64 20.78 0.17
C PRO A 1054 -14.74 19.94 0.85
N THR A 1055 -15.98 20.03 0.38
CA THR A 1055 -17.20 19.62 1.10
C THR A 1055 -18.10 18.65 0.33
N ARG A 1056 -17.66 18.12 -0.82
CA ARG A 1056 -18.55 17.39 -1.77
C ARG A 1056 -18.07 16.04 -2.31
N ILE A 1057 -17.10 15.40 -1.64
CA ILE A 1057 -16.66 14.02 -1.97
C ILE A 1057 -17.86 13.04 -2.00
N ASP A 1058 -18.87 13.23 -1.14
CA ASP A 1058 -20.03 12.34 -0.99
C ASP A 1058 -21.03 12.26 -2.17
N LYS A 1059 -20.93 13.10 -3.22
CA LYS A 1059 -21.97 13.14 -4.28
C LYS A 1059 -21.56 12.66 -5.68
N CYS A 1060 -20.29 12.32 -5.94
CA CYS A 1060 -19.83 12.08 -7.32
C CYS A 1060 -19.23 10.69 -7.64
N ASN A 1061 -19.33 9.69 -6.76
CA ASN A 1061 -19.09 8.28 -7.16
C ASN A 1061 -20.25 7.69 -7.97
N THR A 1062 -21.41 8.34 -8.03
CA THR A 1062 -22.60 7.88 -8.77
C THR A 1062 -22.57 8.29 -10.25
N VAL A 1063 -21.42 8.13 -10.92
CA VAL A 1063 -21.36 8.24 -12.39
C VAL A 1063 -22.03 7.00 -12.98
N LYS A 1064 -23.35 7.07 -13.21
CA LYS A 1064 -23.99 6.23 -14.23
C LYS A 1064 -23.14 6.37 -15.51
N ALA A 1065 -22.73 5.26 -16.10
CA ALA A 1065 -22.02 5.30 -17.36
C ALA A 1065 -22.92 5.93 -18.43
N VAL A 1066 -22.71 7.22 -18.71
CA VAL A 1066 -23.37 7.92 -19.82
C VAL A 1066 -22.75 7.39 -21.10
N ALA A 1067 -23.24 6.23 -21.53
CA ALA A 1067 -23.04 5.72 -22.87
C ALA A 1067 -23.71 6.71 -23.82
N ALA A 1068 -22.94 7.67 -24.31
CA ALA A 1068 -23.34 8.61 -25.35
C ALA A 1068 -23.47 7.85 -26.69
N VAL A 1069 -24.54 7.06 -26.80
CA VAL A 1069 -24.91 6.29 -27.98
C VAL A 1069 -25.45 7.27 -29.03
N ALA A 1070 -24.53 7.98 -29.69
CA ALA A 1070 -24.81 8.75 -30.88
C ALA A 1070 -25.12 7.79 -32.05
N ARG A 1071 -26.37 7.30 -32.12
CA ARG A 1071 -26.89 6.64 -33.32
C ARG A 1071 -26.99 7.68 -34.44
N VAL A 1072 -25.96 7.74 -35.27
CA VAL A 1072 -26.07 8.36 -36.60
C VAL A 1072 -26.86 7.39 -37.48
N ASN A 1073 -28.17 7.62 -37.60
CA ASN A 1073 -29.01 6.85 -38.50
C ASN A 1073 -28.77 7.28 -39.96
N HIS A 1074 -27.95 6.51 -40.68
CA HIS A 1074 -28.15 6.29 -42.10
C HIS A 1074 -28.40 4.78 -42.32
N GLY A 1075 -29.35 4.35 -43.14
CA GLY A 1075 -30.31 5.18 -43.88
C GLY A 1075 -30.76 4.58 -45.20
N SER A 1076 -31.06 3.29 -45.24
CA SER A 1076 -31.49 2.60 -46.47
C SER A 1076 -32.46 1.47 -46.16
N THR A 1077 -33.59 1.52 -46.85
CA THR A 1077 -34.50 0.41 -47.19
C THR A 1077 -33.76 -0.91 -47.47
N LEU A 1078 -34.34 -2.08 -47.22
CA LEU A 1078 -35.75 -2.45 -47.44
C LEU A 1078 -36.26 -3.42 -46.36
#